data_AF-A0A663LS92-F1
#
_entry.id   AF-A0A663LS92-F1
#
_cell.length_a   1.000
_cell.length_b   1.000
_cell.length_c   1.000
_cell.angle_alpha   90.00
_cell.angle_beta   90.00
_cell.angle_gamma   90.00
#
_symmetry.space_group_name_H-M   'P 1'
#
loop_
_entity.id
_entity.type
_entity.pdbx_description
1 polymer ?
#
loop_
_entity_poly.entity_id
_entity_poly.type
_entity_poly.pdbx_seq_one_letter_code
_entity_poly.pdbx_strand_id
1 'polypeptide(L)'
;FVQEGRISAVMWEICQQQAQAGSPDLQEALLNKIVCLPDHVSNKLQGKNPPVFFPQNYFPFLGGAVIQVLQKISDSLRGGLDCSISFVSHVLGKVCVHGRQEEILSVLLPRLMDLTKSDCIWQRICWRLVECVPDRWMEAVVLGFVQRAPGADVLSRLLGNLVVKNKKAQFVVTQKVLLLQYGHSTSVLQNLLGYLSLDSLRRALLIKVLLELLETWSSSSAVKHSPPEQQQYISKAILIGLSHLKEHEIESCRQELLTSMMEGVKCHLDSSLPQIRCLGMIVAESISSKVNTDGPVLKFQEPTCCVLSHLTPSCASEPFQTRLQHDDDLIPYDMSEDKELKVKAPVYIRDCIEVLAGSEDVDKWEATVKALESLVRKNPAATREVSVELAKILLHLEEKTCIEGFGELRQRAQVAVLTTDPIPVSPSYCFPFFQLRHRQKMKQLKSLVLVLAAQELSCPKSHGKTKHSGAPKPCIQLLPGSDSSKDWRRIVDERIKSKTRRFAMGRSQVELAAVPNEFSSVAGHFFFPLIQHFDRPLTTFDLLGEDHLVLGRLVHTLAILMYLAVNTVAVTAMGRALLEFVWTLRFHTDSYVRQGLLSCISSVLLSVPKERLLEDVTEELLETQSWLGGKMGWMGWCNASGFVALVFVQCLLNCDGSSNV
;
A
#
# COMPACT_ATOMS: atom_id res chain seq x y z
N PHE A 1 -38.11 -13.39 -0.62
CA PHE A 1 -37.39 -12.74 -1.75
C PHE A 1 -36.03 -13.39 -2.08
N VAL A 2 -34.96 -13.19 -1.30
CA VAL A 2 -33.61 -13.75 -1.62
C VAL A 2 -33.63 -15.28 -1.65
N GLN A 3 -34.18 -15.91 -0.62
CA GLN A 3 -34.29 -17.38 -0.53
C GLN A 3 -35.17 -18.00 -1.62
N GLU A 4 -36.11 -17.24 -2.19
CA GLU A 4 -36.98 -17.69 -3.28
C GLU A 4 -36.31 -17.54 -4.67
N GLY A 5 -35.03 -17.16 -4.74
CA GLY A 5 -34.33 -16.97 -6.02
C GLY A 5 -34.81 -15.78 -6.84
N ARG A 6 -35.56 -14.83 -6.24
CA ARG A 6 -36.15 -13.70 -6.97
C ARG A 6 -35.11 -12.72 -7.54
N ILE A 7 -33.88 -12.72 -7.02
CA ILE A 7 -32.79 -11.90 -7.57
C ILE A 7 -32.45 -12.31 -9.02
N SER A 8 -32.33 -13.61 -9.31
CA SER A 8 -32.07 -14.07 -10.68
C SER A 8 -33.27 -13.84 -11.60
N ALA A 9 -34.51 -13.88 -11.08
CA ALA A 9 -35.71 -13.54 -11.84
C ALA A 9 -35.72 -12.05 -12.26
N VAL A 10 -35.45 -11.13 -11.34
CA VAL A 10 -35.38 -9.68 -11.64
C VAL A 10 -34.26 -9.38 -12.64
N MET A 11 -33.07 -9.96 -12.46
CA MET A 11 -31.98 -9.80 -13.42
C MET A 11 -32.37 -10.31 -14.82
N TRP A 12 -33.03 -11.47 -14.89
CA TRP A 12 -33.49 -12.06 -16.15
C TRP A 12 -34.54 -11.19 -16.85
N GLU A 13 -35.53 -10.67 -16.12
CA GLU A 13 -36.55 -9.79 -16.70
C GLU A 13 -35.92 -8.55 -17.36
N ILE A 14 -34.91 -7.94 -16.74
CA ILE A 14 -34.19 -6.80 -17.32
C ILE A 14 -33.42 -7.21 -18.59
N CYS A 15 -32.78 -8.38 -18.58
CA CYS A 15 -32.06 -8.92 -19.73
C CYS A 15 -32.98 -9.21 -20.92
N GLN A 16 -34.22 -9.64 -20.66
CA GLN A 16 -35.24 -9.92 -21.66
C GLN A 16 -35.94 -8.64 -22.16
N GLN A 17 -36.25 -7.71 -21.24
CA GLN A 17 -37.02 -6.51 -21.52
C GLN A 17 -36.20 -5.35 -22.07
N GLN A 18 -34.86 -5.37 -22.10
CA GLN A 18 -34.10 -4.28 -22.73
C GLN A 18 -34.30 -4.15 -24.26
N ALA A 19 -35.14 -5.01 -24.86
CA ALA A 19 -35.77 -4.76 -26.17
C ALA A 19 -36.94 -3.73 -26.13
N GLN A 20 -37.44 -3.37 -24.94
CA GLN A 20 -38.50 -2.40 -24.65
C GLN A 20 -38.07 -1.47 -23.50
N ALA A 21 -37.72 -0.23 -23.82
CA ALA A 21 -37.02 0.74 -22.95
C ALA A 21 -37.61 0.94 -21.53
N GLY A 22 -36.97 0.34 -20.52
CA GLY A 22 -37.07 0.79 -19.12
C GLY A 22 -36.18 2.01 -18.86
N SER A 23 -36.53 2.86 -17.88
CA SER A 23 -35.72 4.06 -17.59
C SER A 23 -34.32 3.70 -17.05
N PRO A 24 -33.25 4.37 -17.51
CA PRO A 24 -31.88 4.10 -17.04
C PRO A 24 -31.73 4.32 -15.52
N ASP A 25 -32.47 5.29 -14.97
CA ASP A 25 -32.48 5.59 -13.53
C ASP A 25 -33.00 4.41 -12.70
N LEU A 26 -34.00 3.68 -13.20
CA LEU A 26 -34.53 2.50 -12.52
C LEU A 26 -33.50 1.36 -12.52
N GLN A 27 -32.79 1.17 -13.64
CA GLN A 27 -31.74 0.15 -13.74
C GLN A 27 -30.58 0.45 -12.79
N GLU A 28 -30.14 1.71 -12.70
CA GLU A 28 -29.09 2.10 -11.77
C GLU A 28 -29.55 1.98 -10.30
N ALA A 29 -30.79 2.35 -9.99
CA ALA A 29 -31.36 2.16 -8.65
C ALA A 29 -31.41 0.68 -8.27
N LEU A 30 -31.89 -0.20 -9.17
CA LEU A 30 -31.94 -1.64 -8.95
C LEU A 30 -30.54 -2.24 -8.78
N LEU A 31 -29.58 -1.85 -9.63
CA LEU A 31 -28.19 -2.27 -9.52
C LEU A 31 -27.62 -1.94 -8.13
N ASN A 32 -27.77 -0.70 -7.68
CA ASN A 32 -27.30 -0.26 -6.36
C ASN A 32 -28.03 -1.00 -5.23
N LYS A 33 -29.32 -1.29 -5.37
CA LYS A 33 -30.07 -2.06 -4.37
C LYS A 33 -29.62 -3.52 -4.29
N ILE A 34 -29.32 -4.16 -5.41
CA ILE A 34 -28.84 -5.55 -5.45
C ILE A 34 -27.44 -5.66 -4.84
N VAL A 35 -26.51 -4.79 -5.24
CA VAL A 35 -25.10 -4.89 -4.79
C VAL A 35 -24.93 -4.44 -3.33
N CYS A 36 -25.60 -3.36 -2.91
CA CYS A 36 -25.49 -2.83 -1.55
C CYS A 36 -26.55 -3.42 -0.60
N LEU A 37 -27.24 -4.51 -0.97
CA LEU A 37 -28.26 -5.13 -0.11
C LEU A 37 -27.71 -5.53 1.27
N PRO A 38 -26.52 -6.17 1.38
CA PRO A 38 -25.89 -6.44 2.68
C PRO A 38 -25.76 -5.21 3.56
N ASP A 39 -25.27 -4.11 3.00
CA ASP A 39 -25.01 -2.87 3.73
C ASP A 39 -26.32 -2.23 4.18
N HIS A 40 -27.34 -2.21 3.32
CA HIS A 40 -28.66 -1.69 3.67
C HIS A 40 -29.32 -2.49 4.80
N VAL A 41 -29.21 -3.82 4.75
CA VAL A 41 -29.74 -4.69 5.81
C VAL A 41 -28.96 -4.47 7.10
N SER A 42 -27.63 -4.40 7.01
CA SER A 42 -26.75 -4.13 8.15
C SER A 42 -27.08 -2.83 8.86
N ASN A 43 -27.24 -1.75 8.09
CA ASN A 43 -27.55 -0.43 8.63
C ASN A 43 -28.92 -0.39 9.30
N LYS A 44 -29.91 -1.13 8.77
CA LYS A 44 -31.24 -1.21 9.36
C LYS A 44 -31.32 -2.10 10.59
N LEU A 45 -30.56 -3.19 10.63
CA LEU A 45 -30.63 -4.19 11.70
C LEU A 45 -29.55 -4.01 12.78
N GLN A 46 -28.66 -3.02 12.64
CA GLN A 46 -27.68 -2.59 13.64
C GLN A 46 -26.91 -3.76 14.28
N GLY A 47 -26.46 -4.73 13.45
CA GLY A 47 -25.67 -5.89 13.89
C GLY A 47 -26.45 -7.19 14.09
N LYS A 48 -27.79 -7.18 14.02
CA LYS A 48 -28.62 -8.42 14.04
C LYS A 48 -28.87 -8.97 12.63
N ASN A 49 -27.82 -9.08 11.83
CA ASN A 49 -27.95 -9.49 10.43
C ASN A 49 -28.14 -10.99 10.28
N PRO A 50 -29.12 -11.44 9.48
CA PRO A 50 -29.19 -12.83 9.06
C PRO A 50 -27.90 -13.25 8.33
N PRO A 51 -27.41 -14.50 8.51
CA PRO A 51 -26.15 -14.95 7.91
C PRO A 51 -26.06 -14.82 6.40
N VAL A 52 -27.21 -14.91 5.70
CA VAL A 52 -27.32 -14.77 4.24
C VAL A 52 -26.78 -13.42 3.75
N PHE A 53 -26.82 -12.37 4.58
CA PHE A 53 -26.38 -11.03 4.23
C PHE A 53 -24.93 -10.73 4.63
N PHE A 54 -24.20 -11.67 5.21
CA PHE A 54 -22.76 -11.49 5.36
C PHE A 54 -22.08 -11.50 3.98
N PRO A 55 -21.09 -10.62 3.72
CA PRO A 55 -20.41 -10.58 2.42
C PRO A 55 -19.91 -11.94 1.94
N GLN A 56 -19.39 -12.76 2.85
CA GLN A 56 -18.89 -14.11 2.54
C GLN A 56 -19.98 -15.08 2.06
N ASN A 57 -21.26 -14.77 2.29
CA ASN A 57 -22.39 -15.61 1.91
C ASN A 57 -23.23 -14.96 0.80
N TYR A 58 -23.41 -13.65 0.84
CA TYR A 58 -24.25 -12.92 -0.11
C TYR A 58 -23.63 -12.84 -1.50
N PHE A 59 -22.35 -12.51 -1.63
CA PHE A 59 -21.71 -12.35 -2.94
C PHE A 59 -21.49 -13.68 -3.67
N PRO A 60 -21.20 -14.81 -2.99
CA PRO A 60 -21.25 -16.12 -3.63
C PRO A 60 -22.67 -16.50 -4.07
N PHE A 61 -23.69 -16.20 -3.25
CA PHE A 61 -25.09 -16.38 -3.64
C PHE A 61 -25.44 -15.55 -4.89
N LEU A 62 -25.02 -14.29 -4.94
CA LEU A 62 -25.21 -13.40 -6.09
C LEU A 62 -24.46 -13.93 -7.33
N GLY A 63 -23.25 -14.48 -7.15
CA GLY A 63 -22.53 -15.19 -8.21
C GLY A 63 -23.31 -16.37 -8.77
N GLY A 64 -23.96 -17.16 -7.90
CA GLY A 64 -24.87 -18.22 -8.31
C GLY A 64 -26.08 -17.70 -9.11
N ALA A 65 -26.68 -16.60 -8.67
CA ALA A 65 -27.77 -15.94 -9.40
C ALA A 65 -27.33 -15.43 -10.77
N VAL A 66 -26.12 -14.87 -10.89
CA VAL A 66 -25.51 -14.46 -12.16
C VAL A 66 -25.36 -15.66 -13.09
N ILE A 67 -24.82 -16.80 -12.63
CA ILE A 67 -24.70 -18.02 -13.46
C ILE A 67 -26.07 -18.48 -13.98
N GLN A 68 -27.12 -18.47 -13.14
CA GLN A 68 -28.47 -18.84 -13.57
C GLN A 68 -28.98 -17.93 -14.69
N VAL A 69 -28.74 -16.62 -14.60
CA VAL A 69 -29.13 -15.67 -15.64
C VAL A 69 -28.32 -15.89 -16.91
N LEU A 70 -27.01 -16.12 -16.80
CA LEU A 70 -26.16 -16.43 -17.96
C LEU A 70 -26.59 -17.73 -18.66
N GLN A 71 -27.04 -18.74 -17.91
CA GLN A 71 -27.58 -19.98 -18.47
C GLN A 71 -28.85 -19.68 -19.28
N LYS A 72 -29.78 -18.89 -18.74
CA LYS A 72 -30.98 -18.46 -19.49
C LYS A 72 -30.63 -17.65 -20.74
N ILE A 73 -29.63 -16.77 -20.67
CA ILE A 73 -29.12 -16.04 -21.85
C ILE A 73 -28.59 -17.03 -22.89
N SER A 74 -27.79 -18.03 -22.49
CA SER A 74 -27.32 -19.09 -23.37
C SER A 74 -28.48 -19.84 -24.04
N ASP A 75 -29.49 -20.23 -23.26
CA ASP A 75 -30.65 -20.99 -23.78
C ASP A 75 -31.46 -20.14 -24.76
N SER A 76 -31.68 -18.86 -24.47
CA SER A 76 -32.36 -17.93 -25.39
C SER A 76 -31.57 -17.66 -26.67
N LEU A 77 -30.25 -17.47 -26.57
CA LEU A 77 -29.39 -17.30 -27.75
C LEU A 77 -29.41 -18.56 -28.64
N ARG A 78 -29.41 -19.76 -28.04
CA ARG A 78 -29.56 -21.03 -28.76
C ARG A 78 -30.95 -21.17 -29.39
N GLY A 79 -31.97 -20.60 -28.76
CA GLY A 79 -33.33 -20.49 -29.28
C GLY A 79 -33.55 -19.38 -30.32
N GLY A 80 -32.51 -18.62 -30.68
CA GLY A 80 -32.60 -17.52 -31.65
C GLY A 80 -33.33 -16.28 -31.15
N LEU A 81 -33.44 -16.09 -29.83
CA LEU A 81 -34.03 -14.92 -29.20
C LEU A 81 -32.96 -13.92 -28.79
N ASP A 82 -33.23 -12.63 -29.01
CA ASP A 82 -32.35 -11.54 -28.58
C ASP A 82 -32.47 -11.30 -27.07
N CYS A 83 -31.32 -11.09 -26.42
CA CYS A 83 -31.21 -10.80 -24.99
C CYS A 83 -30.05 -9.83 -24.73
N SER A 84 -30.14 -9.03 -23.69
CA SER A 84 -29.06 -8.12 -23.26
C SER A 84 -28.32 -8.67 -22.04
N ILE A 85 -26.99 -8.71 -22.10
CA ILE A 85 -26.13 -9.10 -20.97
C ILE A 85 -25.71 -7.90 -20.09
N SER A 86 -25.98 -6.67 -20.55
CA SER A 86 -25.39 -5.46 -19.97
C SER A 86 -25.66 -5.30 -18.47
N PHE A 87 -26.88 -5.59 -18.02
CA PHE A 87 -27.23 -5.51 -16.60
C PHE A 87 -26.41 -6.48 -15.73
N VAL A 88 -26.16 -7.69 -16.23
CA VAL A 88 -25.31 -8.69 -15.55
C VAL A 88 -23.86 -8.23 -15.50
N SER A 89 -23.35 -7.64 -16.60
CA SER A 89 -22.03 -7.00 -16.65
C SER A 89 -21.91 -5.88 -15.63
N HIS A 90 -22.94 -5.05 -15.49
CA HIS A 90 -22.97 -3.97 -14.50
C HIS A 90 -22.96 -4.50 -13.07
N VAL A 91 -23.71 -5.56 -12.77
CA VAL A 91 -23.69 -6.23 -11.46
C VAL A 91 -22.28 -6.74 -11.15
N LEU A 92 -21.65 -7.47 -12.08
CA LEU A 92 -20.28 -7.96 -11.92
C LEU A 92 -19.29 -6.82 -11.67
N GLY A 93 -19.31 -5.79 -12.53
CA GLY A 93 -18.41 -4.64 -12.42
C GLY A 93 -18.56 -3.88 -11.11
N LYS A 94 -19.81 -3.62 -10.70
CA LYS A 94 -20.10 -2.91 -9.45
C LYS A 94 -19.64 -3.72 -8.22
N VAL A 95 -19.87 -5.03 -8.20
CA VAL A 95 -19.41 -5.90 -7.10
C VAL A 95 -17.88 -5.89 -7.00
N CYS A 96 -17.17 -5.97 -8.13
CA CYS A 96 -15.70 -5.93 -8.12
C CYS A 96 -15.17 -4.60 -7.57
N VAL A 97 -15.78 -3.46 -7.94
CA VAL A 97 -15.37 -2.13 -7.44
C VAL A 97 -15.71 -1.91 -5.97
N HIS A 98 -16.72 -2.59 -5.44
CA HIS A 98 -16.99 -2.65 -4.00
C HIS A 98 -15.96 -3.51 -3.22
N GLY A 99 -14.94 -4.04 -3.89
CA GLY A 99 -13.89 -4.86 -3.27
C GLY A 99 -14.32 -6.31 -3.01
N ARG A 100 -15.44 -6.75 -3.58
CA ARG A 100 -16.05 -8.09 -3.36
C ARG A 100 -15.80 -9.06 -4.50
N GLN A 101 -14.74 -8.80 -5.25
CA GLN A 101 -14.32 -9.61 -6.39
C GLN A 101 -13.91 -11.02 -5.99
N GLU A 102 -13.37 -11.21 -4.78
CA GLU A 102 -12.97 -12.53 -4.29
C GLU A 102 -14.18 -13.44 -4.12
N GLU A 103 -15.19 -12.96 -3.41
CA GLU A 103 -16.36 -13.73 -3.07
C GLU A 103 -17.21 -14.06 -4.31
N ILE A 104 -17.43 -13.10 -5.21
CA ILE A 104 -18.22 -13.35 -6.42
C ILE A 104 -17.48 -14.25 -7.44
N LEU A 105 -16.17 -14.02 -7.66
CA LEU A 105 -15.40 -14.80 -8.63
C LEU A 105 -15.10 -16.22 -8.14
N SER A 106 -15.13 -16.47 -6.82
CA SER A 106 -15.03 -17.83 -6.27
C SER A 106 -16.10 -18.79 -6.79
N VAL A 107 -17.27 -18.26 -7.18
CA VAL A 107 -18.37 -19.04 -7.77
C VAL A 107 -18.39 -18.91 -9.29
N LEU A 108 -18.21 -17.69 -9.82
CA LEU A 108 -18.30 -17.44 -11.26
C LEU A 108 -17.19 -18.14 -12.04
N LEU A 109 -15.94 -17.96 -11.62
CA LEU A 109 -14.78 -18.35 -12.42
C LEU A 109 -14.73 -19.87 -12.67
N PRO A 110 -14.87 -20.76 -11.65
CA PRO A 110 -14.86 -22.21 -11.89
C PRO A 110 -15.97 -22.67 -12.85
N ARG A 111 -17.17 -22.10 -12.73
CA ARG A 111 -18.30 -22.46 -13.60
C ARG A 111 -18.09 -21.99 -15.03
N LEU A 112 -17.64 -20.75 -15.23
CA LEU A 112 -17.34 -20.23 -16.56
C LEU A 112 -16.18 -20.97 -17.22
N MET A 113 -15.17 -21.37 -16.45
CA MET A 113 -14.06 -22.18 -16.93
C MET A 113 -14.52 -23.51 -17.52
N ASP A 114 -15.44 -24.20 -16.85
CA ASP A 114 -15.96 -25.48 -17.35
C ASP A 114 -16.85 -25.30 -18.57
N LEU A 115 -17.74 -24.30 -18.56
CA LEU A 115 -18.67 -24.04 -19.65
C LEU A 115 -17.96 -23.58 -20.93
N THR A 116 -16.89 -22.78 -20.81
CA THR A 116 -16.15 -22.25 -21.97
C THR A 116 -15.19 -23.25 -22.61
N LYS A 117 -14.88 -24.38 -21.97
CA LYS A 117 -13.96 -25.40 -22.53
C LYS A 117 -14.49 -26.00 -23.84
N SER A 118 -15.78 -26.32 -23.89
CA SER A 118 -16.39 -27.04 -25.03
C SER A 118 -17.42 -26.23 -25.80
N ASP A 119 -17.81 -25.05 -25.30
CA ASP A 119 -18.89 -24.26 -25.90
C ASP A 119 -18.44 -22.84 -26.29
N CYS A 120 -18.48 -22.57 -27.60
CA CYS A 120 -18.14 -21.28 -28.17
C CYS A 120 -19.19 -20.20 -27.88
N ILE A 121 -20.45 -20.57 -27.63
CA ILE A 121 -21.49 -19.63 -27.20
C ILE A 121 -21.13 -19.10 -25.82
N TRP A 122 -20.70 -19.97 -24.89
CA TRP A 122 -20.24 -19.55 -23.57
C TRP A 122 -19.00 -18.65 -23.63
N GLN A 123 -18.06 -18.91 -24.55
CA GLN A 123 -16.94 -17.99 -24.77
C GLN A 123 -17.43 -16.60 -25.20
N ARG A 124 -18.35 -16.52 -26.18
CA ARG A 124 -18.93 -15.26 -26.64
C ARG A 124 -19.71 -14.54 -25.52
N ILE A 125 -20.45 -15.28 -24.70
CA ILE A 125 -21.15 -14.76 -23.52
C ILE A 125 -20.13 -14.17 -22.54
N CYS A 126 -19.03 -14.86 -22.23
CA CYS A 126 -17.98 -14.32 -21.36
C CYS A 126 -17.33 -13.06 -21.93
N TRP A 127 -17.03 -13.04 -23.23
CA TRP A 127 -16.46 -11.84 -23.86
C TRP A 127 -17.42 -10.67 -23.76
N ARG A 128 -18.71 -10.86 -24.09
CA ARG A 128 -19.73 -9.81 -23.95
C ARG A 128 -19.96 -9.40 -22.50
N LEU A 129 -19.89 -10.33 -21.56
CA LEU A 129 -20.02 -10.06 -20.12
C LEU A 129 -18.97 -9.05 -19.66
N VAL A 130 -17.73 -9.19 -20.12
CA VAL A 130 -16.64 -8.26 -19.73
C VAL A 130 -16.60 -7.02 -20.62
N GLU A 131 -16.90 -7.13 -21.93
CA GLU A 131 -16.96 -5.99 -22.85
C GLU A 131 -18.03 -4.95 -22.46
N CYS A 132 -19.14 -5.38 -21.87
CA CYS A 132 -20.21 -4.48 -21.43
C CYS A 132 -19.99 -3.89 -20.02
N VAL A 133 -18.84 -4.13 -19.38
CA VAL A 133 -18.49 -3.47 -18.11
C VAL A 133 -18.10 -2.01 -18.39
N PRO A 134 -18.64 -1.02 -17.67
CA PRO A 134 -18.22 0.38 -17.79
C PRO A 134 -16.74 0.58 -17.48
N ASP A 135 -16.09 1.49 -18.21
CA ASP A 135 -14.64 1.75 -18.09
C ASP A 135 -14.21 2.07 -16.65
N ARG A 136 -15.04 2.78 -15.89
CA ARG A 136 -14.80 3.09 -14.46
C ARG A 136 -14.67 1.85 -13.57
N TRP A 137 -15.16 0.68 -14.00
CA TRP A 137 -15.12 -0.58 -13.26
C TRP A 137 -14.23 -1.64 -13.92
N MET A 138 -13.76 -1.37 -15.14
CA MET A 138 -12.99 -2.31 -15.96
C MET A 138 -11.74 -2.85 -15.26
N GLU A 139 -11.01 -1.98 -14.56
CA GLU A 139 -9.80 -2.37 -13.85
C GLU A 139 -10.04 -3.45 -12.80
N ALA A 140 -11.02 -3.26 -11.92
CA ALA A 140 -11.34 -4.21 -10.86
C ALA A 140 -11.77 -5.56 -11.45
N VAL A 141 -12.56 -5.56 -12.52
CA VAL A 141 -12.97 -6.79 -13.19
C VAL A 141 -11.79 -7.51 -13.82
N VAL A 142 -11.00 -6.82 -14.66
CA VAL A 142 -9.85 -7.42 -15.35
C VAL A 142 -8.84 -7.97 -14.35
N LEU A 143 -8.52 -7.21 -13.30
CA LEU A 143 -7.59 -7.63 -12.26
C LEU A 143 -8.12 -8.87 -11.52
N GLY A 144 -9.42 -8.91 -11.20
CA GLY A 144 -10.06 -10.06 -10.57
C GLY A 144 -9.93 -11.35 -11.39
N PHE A 145 -10.13 -11.28 -12.71
CA PHE A 145 -9.94 -12.42 -13.61
C PHE A 145 -8.45 -12.82 -13.72
N VAL A 146 -7.58 -11.85 -13.97
CA VAL A 146 -6.13 -12.06 -14.15
C VAL A 146 -5.48 -12.72 -12.94
N GLN A 147 -5.87 -12.32 -11.72
CA GLN A 147 -5.32 -12.87 -10.48
C GLN A 147 -5.80 -14.28 -10.15
N ARG A 148 -6.97 -14.70 -10.65
CA ARG A 148 -7.63 -15.96 -10.25
C ARG A 148 -7.65 -17.03 -11.33
N ALA A 149 -7.48 -16.67 -12.59
CA ALA A 149 -7.37 -17.66 -13.65
C ALA A 149 -6.15 -18.55 -13.41
N PRO A 150 -6.26 -19.88 -13.62
CA PRO A 150 -5.13 -20.79 -13.43
C PRO A 150 -4.14 -20.79 -14.60
N GLY A 151 -4.50 -20.18 -15.74
CA GLY A 151 -3.73 -20.24 -16.98
C GLY A 151 -4.10 -19.16 -17.99
N ALA A 152 -3.17 -18.88 -18.90
CA ALA A 152 -3.35 -17.95 -20.02
C ALA A 152 -4.44 -18.38 -21.02
N ASP A 153 -4.59 -19.69 -21.24
CA ASP A 153 -5.62 -20.27 -22.11
C ASP A 153 -7.03 -20.00 -21.57
N VAL A 154 -7.19 -20.12 -20.25
CA VAL A 154 -8.44 -19.79 -19.54
C VAL A 154 -8.74 -18.31 -19.68
N LEU A 155 -7.76 -17.42 -19.42
CA LEU A 155 -7.94 -15.99 -19.63
C LEU A 155 -8.33 -15.67 -21.07
N SER A 156 -7.73 -16.35 -22.05
CA SER A 156 -8.07 -16.13 -23.47
C SER A 156 -9.51 -16.53 -23.77
N ARG A 157 -10.00 -17.64 -23.23
CA ARG A 157 -11.41 -18.06 -23.38
C ARG A 157 -12.38 -17.11 -22.68
N LEU A 158 -12.02 -16.55 -21.53
CA LEU A 158 -12.89 -15.69 -20.73
C LEU A 158 -12.91 -14.22 -21.21
N LEU A 159 -11.75 -13.66 -21.56
CA LEU A 159 -11.61 -12.24 -21.92
C LEU A 159 -11.56 -12.00 -23.44
N GLY A 160 -11.25 -13.03 -24.24
CA GLY A 160 -11.17 -12.90 -25.69
C GLY A 160 -10.17 -11.83 -26.12
N ASN A 161 -10.61 -10.92 -26.99
CA ASN A 161 -9.80 -9.79 -27.49
C ASN A 161 -10.17 -8.45 -26.84
N LEU A 162 -10.61 -8.47 -25.57
CA LEU A 162 -11.00 -7.28 -24.81
C LEU A 162 -9.95 -6.17 -24.85
N VAL A 163 -8.67 -6.51 -24.70
CA VAL A 163 -7.54 -5.55 -24.69
C VAL A 163 -7.30 -4.86 -26.04
N VAL A 164 -7.84 -5.39 -27.14
CA VAL A 164 -7.78 -4.75 -28.45
C VAL A 164 -8.99 -3.82 -28.65
N LYS A 165 -10.14 -4.18 -28.06
CA LYS A 165 -11.41 -3.46 -28.24
C LYS A 165 -11.62 -2.33 -27.23
N ASN A 166 -11.04 -2.42 -26.04
CA ASN A 166 -11.26 -1.46 -24.95
C ASN A 166 -9.92 -0.88 -24.46
N LYS A 167 -9.74 0.44 -24.63
CA LYS A 167 -8.51 1.17 -24.26
C LYS A 167 -8.21 1.11 -22.76
N LYS A 168 -9.24 1.09 -21.90
CA LYS A 168 -9.05 0.99 -20.45
C LYS A 168 -8.52 -0.39 -20.06
N ALA A 169 -9.10 -1.44 -20.62
CA ALA A 169 -8.61 -2.81 -20.42
C ALA A 169 -7.18 -2.97 -20.96
N GLN A 170 -6.90 -2.42 -22.14
CA GLN A 170 -5.56 -2.36 -22.72
C GLN A 170 -4.57 -1.73 -21.73
N PHE A 171 -4.82 -0.49 -21.29
CA PHE A 171 -3.96 0.22 -20.35
C PHE A 171 -3.74 -0.55 -19.04
N VAL A 172 -4.79 -1.15 -18.48
CA VAL A 172 -4.67 -1.93 -17.24
C VAL A 172 -3.72 -3.11 -17.44
N VAL A 173 -3.92 -3.88 -18.51
CA VAL A 173 -3.15 -5.09 -18.80
C VAL A 173 -1.71 -4.78 -19.22
N THR A 174 -1.51 -3.80 -20.10
CA THR A 174 -0.20 -3.52 -20.72
C THR A 174 0.66 -2.57 -19.89
N GLN A 175 0.07 -1.64 -19.14
CA GLN A 175 0.80 -0.62 -18.38
C GLN A 175 0.63 -0.82 -16.87
N LYS A 176 -0.62 -0.81 -16.39
CA LYS A 176 -0.88 -0.67 -14.96
C LYS A 176 -0.39 -1.87 -14.15
N VAL A 177 -0.72 -3.09 -14.58
CA VAL A 177 -0.33 -4.34 -13.91
C VAL A 177 1.16 -4.64 -14.04
N LEU A 178 1.77 -4.27 -15.16
CA LEU A 178 3.17 -4.62 -15.48
C LEU A 178 4.19 -3.59 -15.00
N LEU A 179 3.87 -2.29 -15.08
CA LEU A 179 4.82 -1.21 -14.78
C LEU A 179 4.46 -0.44 -13.48
N LEU A 180 3.17 -0.22 -13.20
CA LEU A 180 2.73 0.71 -12.15
C LEU A 180 2.41 0.05 -10.80
N GLN A 181 1.77 -1.13 -10.79
CA GLN A 181 1.23 -1.79 -9.59
C GLN A 181 2.13 -2.88 -8.98
N TYR A 182 3.31 -3.16 -9.57
CA TYR A 182 4.27 -4.24 -9.22
C TYR A 182 4.05 -4.92 -7.84
N GLY A 183 3.99 -6.26 -7.82
CA GLY A 183 3.68 -7.02 -6.60
C GLY A 183 2.76 -8.23 -6.83
N HIS A 184 2.40 -8.51 -8.08
CA HIS A 184 1.71 -9.74 -8.42
C HIS A 184 2.67 -10.94 -8.46
N SER A 185 2.13 -12.15 -8.27
CA SER A 185 2.92 -13.38 -8.36
C SER A 185 3.40 -13.64 -9.80
N THR A 186 4.43 -14.46 -9.93
CA THR A 186 4.94 -14.90 -11.25
C THR A 186 3.85 -15.61 -12.08
N SER A 187 2.94 -16.35 -11.44
CA SER A 187 1.82 -16.99 -12.16
C SER A 187 0.90 -15.97 -12.82
N VAL A 188 0.67 -14.81 -12.18
CA VAL A 188 -0.15 -13.74 -12.76
C VAL A 188 0.53 -13.12 -13.98
N LEU A 189 1.85 -12.91 -13.92
CA LEU A 189 2.64 -12.44 -15.07
C LEU A 189 2.59 -13.44 -16.23
N GLN A 190 2.76 -14.74 -15.95
CA GLN A 190 2.66 -15.81 -16.94
C GLN A 190 1.28 -15.86 -17.60
N ASN A 191 0.23 -15.74 -16.81
CA ASN A 191 -1.14 -15.72 -17.30
C ASN A 191 -1.40 -14.52 -18.22
N LEU A 192 -0.94 -13.34 -17.81
CA LEU A 192 -1.18 -12.09 -18.54
C LEU A 192 -0.38 -12.01 -19.84
N LEU A 193 0.93 -12.27 -19.79
CA LEU A 193 1.79 -12.24 -20.97
C LEU A 193 1.49 -13.40 -21.91
N GLY A 194 1.17 -14.58 -21.35
CA GLY A 194 0.65 -15.70 -22.11
C GLY A 194 -0.66 -15.36 -22.82
N TYR A 195 -1.60 -14.69 -22.15
CA TYR A 195 -2.85 -14.22 -22.75
C TYR A 195 -2.58 -13.32 -23.96
N LEU A 196 -1.65 -12.36 -23.87
CA LEU A 196 -1.28 -11.50 -25.01
C LEU A 196 -0.65 -12.31 -26.16
N SER A 197 0.02 -13.42 -25.86
CA SER A 197 0.68 -14.25 -26.87
C SER A 197 -0.27 -15.16 -27.67
N LEU A 198 -1.41 -15.56 -27.10
CA LEU A 198 -2.21 -16.67 -27.66
C LEU A 198 -3.03 -16.33 -28.93
N ASP A 199 -3.31 -15.05 -29.21
CA ASP A 199 -4.12 -14.61 -30.37
C ASP A 199 -3.33 -13.59 -31.18
N SER A 200 -3.34 -13.73 -32.51
CA SER A 200 -2.58 -12.89 -33.44
C SER A 200 -2.88 -11.39 -33.30
N LEU A 201 -4.12 -11.02 -32.98
CA LEU A 201 -4.52 -9.62 -32.82
C LEU A 201 -3.91 -8.96 -31.57
N ARG A 202 -3.49 -9.75 -30.58
CA ARG A 202 -2.88 -9.27 -29.34
C ARG A 202 -1.36 -9.32 -29.36
N ARG A 203 -0.74 -10.05 -30.28
CA ARG A 203 0.73 -10.24 -30.33
C ARG A 203 1.49 -8.92 -30.52
N ALA A 204 0.95 -7.99 -31.29
CA ALA A 204 1.52 -6.64 -31.41
C ALA A 204 1.59 -5.91 -30.06
N LEU A 205 0.62 -6.14 -29.15
CA LEU A 205 0.65 -5.60 -27.80
C LEU A 205 1.71 -6.29 -26.92
N LEU A 206 1.94 -7.60 -27.10
CA LEU A 206 3.01 -8.32 -26.40
C LEU A 206 4.38 -7.72 -26.73
N ILE A 207 4.67 -7.52 -28.02
CA ILE A 207 5.93 -6.94 -28.48
C ILE A 207 6.09 -5.52 -27.92
N LYS A 208 5.05 -4.69 -28.06
CA LYS A 208 5.05 -3.32 -27.51
C LYS A 208 5.34 -3.31 -26.01
N VAL A 209 4.65 -4.15 -25.23
CA VAL A 209 4.84 -4.28 -23.79
C VAL A 209 6.26 -4.70 -23.45
N LEU A 210 6.82 -5.67 -24.18
CA LEU A 210 8.18 -6.14 -23.94
C LEU A 210 9.21 -5.03 -24.15
N LEU A 211 9.04 -4.24 -25.21
CA LEU A 211 9.92 -3.11 -25.52
C LEU A 211 9.79 -2.00 -24.46
N GLU A 212 8.58 -1.67 -24.00
CA GLU A 212 8.35 -0.69 -22.92
C GLU A 212 8.94 -1.17 -21.57
N LEU A 213 8.85 -2.47 -21.28
CA LEU A 213 9.49 -3.08 -20.12
C LEU A 213 11.02 -2.98 -20.22
N LEU A 214 11.58 -3.24 -21.40
CA LEU A 214 13.01 -3.14 -21.66
C LEU A 214 13.53 -1.70 -21.59
N GLU A 215 12.78 -0.73 -22.11
CA GLU A 215 13.09 0.70 -21.98
C GLU A 215 13.10 1.14 -20.52
N THR A 216 12.11 0.69 -19.74
CA THR A 216 12.08 0.96 -18.29
C THR A 216 13.23 0.28 -17.56
N TRP A 217 13.58 -0.94 -17.95
CA TRP A 217 14.68 -1.73 -17.37
C TRP A 217 16.06 -1.18 -17.75
N SER A 218 16.24 -0.64 -18.95
CA SER A 218 17.50 -0.08 -19.43
C SER A 218 17.77 1.34 -18.92
N SER A 219 16.76 2.03 -18.40
CA SER A 219 16.87 3.39 -17.91
C SER A 219 17.77 3.48 -16.66
N SER A 220 18.91 4.17 -16.77
CA SER A 220 19.83 4.40 -15.65
C SER A 220 19.14 5.00 -14.41
N SER A 221 18.17 5.89 -14.62
CA SER A 221 17.40 6.49 -13.51
C SER A 221 16.46 5.48 -12.85
N ALA A 222 15.87 4.57 -13.62
CA ALA A 222 15.05 3.49 -13.10
C ALA A 222 15.91 2.49 -12.32
N VAL A 223 17.07 2.07 -12.82
CA VAL A 223 17.95 1.13 -12.10
C VAL A 223 18.45 1.70 -10.77
N LYS A 224 18.80 3.00 -10.73
CA LYS A 224 19.29 3.65 -9.51
C LYS A 224 18.18 3.85 -8.47
N HIS A 225 17.01 4.33 -8.90
CA HIS A 225 15.99 4.77 -7.96
C HIS A 225 14.85 3.77 -7.76
N SER A 226 14.89 2.61 -8.44
CA SER A 226 13.89 1.57 -8.27
C SER A 226 14.20 0.59 -7.15
N PRO A 227 13.20 0.24 -6.34
CA PRO A 227 13.31 -0.85 -5.37
C PRO A 227 13.71 -2.16 -6.06
N PRO A 228 14.54 -2.99 -5.41
CA PRO A 228 14.95 -4.28 -5.96
C PRO A 228 13.77 -5.18 -6.34
N GLU A 229 12.67 -5.14 -5.58
CA GLU A 229 11.48 -5.95 -5.89
C GLU A 229 10.83 -5.53 -7.20
N GLN A 230 10.82 -4.23 -7.51
CA GLN A 230 10.28 -3.72 -8.76
C GLN A 230 11.20 -4.09 -9.94
N GLN A 231 12.51 -4.02 -9.76
CA GLN A 231 13.48 -4.44 -10.78
C GLN A 231 13.38 -5.95 -11.05
N GLN A 232 13.22 -6.75 -10.00
CA GLN A 232 12.98 -8.18 -10.11
C GLN A 232 11.65 -8.46 -10.82
N TYR A 233 10.58 -7.72 -10.50
CA TYR A 233 9.27 -7.88 -11.12
C TYR A 233 9.32 -7.59 -12.63
N ILE A 234 9.95 -6.48 -13.04
CA ILE A 234 10.13 -6.11 -14.45
C ILE A 234 11.00 -7.15 -15.15
N SER A 235 12.11 -7.58 -14.54
CA SER A 235 12.99 -8.62 -15.09
C SER A 235 12.24 -9.93 -15.33
N LYS A 236 11.40 -10.36 -14.37
CA LYS A 236 10.53 -11.55 -14.54
C LYS A 236 9.55 -11.37 -15.71
N ALA A 237 8.91 -10.21 -15.83
CA ALA A 237 7.99 -9.92 -16.93
C ALA A 237 8.70 -9.94 -18.29
N ILE A 238 9.92 -9.39 -18.38
CA ILE A 238 10.75 -9.44 -19.60
C ILE A 238 11.06 -10.89 -19.98
N LEU A 239 11.56 -11.70 -19.04
CA LEU A 239 11.92 -13.09 -19.29
C LEU A 239 10.71 -13.93 -19.75
N ILE A 240 9.56 -13.74 -19.11
CA ILE A 240 8.30 -14.39 -19.52
C ILE A 240 7.88 -13.90 -20.91
N GLY A 241 7.92 -12.59 -21.17
CA GLY A 241 7.57 -12.00 -22.46
C GLY A 241 8.44 -12.53 -23.61
N LEU A 242 9.76 -12.60 -23.39
CA LEU A 242 10.74 -13.17 -24.32
C LEU A 242 10.43 -14.64 -24.63
N SER A 243 10.02 -15.42 -23.64
CA SER A 243 9.68 -16.84 -23.85
C SER A 243 8.49 -17.07 -24.80
N HIS A 244 7.64 -16.04 -24.99
CA HIS A 244 6.47 -16.09 -25.85
C HIS A 244 6.68 -15.55 -27.28
N LEU A 245 7.84 -14.94 -27.57
CA LEU A 245 8.16 -14.44 -28.90
C LEU A 245 8.42 -15.58 -29.89
N LYS A 246 7.96 -15.38 -31.12
CA LYS A 246 8.25 -16.25 -32.27
C LYS A 246 9.45 -15.71 -33.05
N GLU A 247 10.11 -16.57 -33.80
CA GLU A 247 11.34 -16.24 -34.54
C GLU A 247 11.20 -15.01 -35.47
N HIS A 248 10.11 -14.91 -36.24
CA HIS A 248 9.86 -13.74 -37.10
C HIS A 248 9.65 -12.43 -36.34
N GLU A 249 9.13 -12.49 -35.10
CA GLU A 249 8.94 -11.30 -34.27
C GLU A 249 10.25 -10.87 -33.63
N ILE A 250 11.09 -11.84 -33.23
CA ILE A 250 12.44 -11.60 -32.73
C ILE A 250 13.24 -10.86 -33.81
N GLU A 251 13.19 -11.32 -35.06
CA GLU A 251 13.89 -10.65 -36.16
C GLU A 251 13.34 -9.23 -36.39
N SER A 252 12.03 -9.02 -36.28
CA SER A 252 11.42 -7.70 -36.47
C SER A 252 11.81 -6.64 -35.42
N CYS A 253 12.09 -7.05 -34.18
CA CYS A 253 12.49 -6.14 -33.08
C CYS A 253 13.94 -6.35 -32.62
N ARG A 254 14.74 -7.08 -33.40
CA ARG A 254 16.11 -7.49 -33.05
C ARG A 254 17.00 -6.34 -32.63
N GLN A 255 17.02 -5.26 -33.42
CA GLN A 255 17.86 -4.11 -33.15
C GLN A 255 17.48 -3.40 -31.85
N GLU A 256 16.18 -3.27 -31.58
CA GLU A 256 15.66 -2.64 -30.36
C GLU A 256 15.99 -3.49 -29.13
N LEU A 257 15.76 -4.81 -29.20
CA LEU A 257 16.12 -5.76 -28.14
C LEU A 257 17.61 -5.68 -27.79
N LEU A 258 18.49 -5.70 -28.78
CA LEU A 258 19.94 -5.62 -28.56
C LEU A 258 20.35 -4.26 -28.00
N THR A 259 19.78 -3.16 -28.49
CA THR A 259 20.11 -1.81 -28.02
C THR A 259 19.72 -1.64 -26.55
N SER A 260 18.48 -1.94 -26.19
CA SER A 260 18.00 -1.86 -24.81
C SER A 260 18.73 -2.84 -23.88
N MET A 261 19.07 -4.04 -24.36
CA MET A 261 19.86 -5.01 -23.60
C MET A 261 21.25 -4.46 -23.26
N MET A 262 21.97 -3.90 -24.24
CA MET A 262 23.32 -3.39 -24.02
C MET A 262 23.35 -2.18 -23.09
N GLU A 263 22.38 -1.27 -23.23
CA GLU A 263 22.23 -0.13 -22.32
C GLU A 263 21.87 -0.57 -20.90
N GLY A 264 20.92 -1.51 -20.78
CA GLY A 264 20.45 -1.98 -19.49
C GLY A 264 21.47 -2.84 -18.76
N VAL A 265 22.16 -3.77 -19.43
CA VAL A 265 23.19 -4.60 -18.79
C VAL A 265 24.31 -3.73 -18.23
N LYS A 266 24.71 -2.68 -18.95
CA LYS A 266 25.68 -1.69 -18.45
C LYS A 266 25.18 -1.04 -17.17
N CYS A 267 23.96 -0.48 -17.18
CA CYS A 267 23.38 0.17 -16.01
C CYS A 267 23.22 -0.77 -14.80
N HIS A 268 22.87 -2.04 -15.04
CA HIS A 268 22.71 -3.04 -14.00
C HIS A 268 24.04 -3.51 -13.42
N LEU A 269 25.07 -3.72 -14.25
CA LEU A 269 26.42 -4.11 -13.80
C LEU A 269 27.11 -3.00 -13.01
N ASP A 270 26.84 -1.73 -13.35
CA ASP A 270 27.31 -0.55 -12.60
C ASP A 270 26.68 -0.44 -11.19
N SER A 271 25.68 -1.27 -10.85
CA SER A 271 25.03 -1.26 -9.54
C SER A 271 25.93 -1.86 -8.45
N SER A 272 25.97 -1.21 -7.29
CA SER A 272 26.63 -1.74 -6.09
C SER A 272 25.93 -2.98 -5.52
N LEU A 273 24.64 -3.19 -5.82
CA LEU A 273 23.84 -4.31 -5.32
C LEU A 273 24.07 -5.60 -6.13
N PRO A 274 24.57 -6.70 -5.51
CA PRO A 274 24.80 -7.97 -6.21
C PRO A 274 23.55 -8.54 -6.88
N GLN A 275 22.41 -8.44 -6.22
CA GLN A 275 21.11 -8.88 -6.75
C GLN A 275 20.72 -8.14 -8.05
N ILE A 276 21.03 -6.85 -8.16
CA ILE A 276 20.72 -6.05 -9.35
C ILE A 276 21.66 -6.37 -10.51
N ARG A 277 22.95 -6.57 -10.22
CA ARG A 277 23.92 -7.06 -11.20
C ARG A 277 23.51 -8.44 -11.74
N CYS A 278 23.09 -9.33 -10.85
CA CYS A 278 22.61 -10.67 -11.21
C CYS A 278 21.39 -10.61 -12.15
N LEU A 279 20.39 -9.77 -11.85
CA LEU A 279 19.26 -9.54 -12.78
C LEU A 279 19.73 -9.01 -14.14
N GLY A 280 20.70 -8.09 -14.14
CA GLY A 280 21.39 -7.60 -15.32
C GLY A 280 21.92 -8.71 -16.22
N MET A 281 22.73 -9.60 -15.62
CA MET A 281 23.35 -10.74 -16.30
C MET A 281 22.28 -11.71 -16.83
N ILE A 282 21.33 -12.14 -16.00
CA ILE A 282 20.30 -13.11 -16.39
C ILE A 282 19.47 -12.62 -17.59
N VAL A 283 18.99 -11.37 -17.53
CA VAL A 283 18.19 -10.81 -18.63
C VAL A 283 19.02 -10.65 -19.89
N ALA A 284 20.27 -10.18 -19.78
CA ALA A 284 21.16 -10.02 -20.93
C ALA A 284 21.52 -11.36 -21.60
N GLU A 285 21.86 -12.39 -20.83
CA GLU A 285 22.11 -13.74 -21.37
C GLU A 285 20.85 -14.32 -22.03
N SER A 286 19.69 -14.12 -21.43
CA SER A 286 18.41 -14.60 -21.97
C SER A 286 18.05 -13.93 -23.28
N ILE A 287 18.27 -12.61 -23.42
CA ILE A 287 18.04 -11.89 -24.68
C ILE A 287 19.10 -12.30 -25.71
N SER A 288 20.38 -12.34 -25.33
CA SER A 288 21.48 -12.71 -26.23
C SER A 288 21.29 -14.11 -26.79
N SER A 289 20.93 -15.09 -25.96
CA SER A 289 20.67 -16.47 -26.41
C SER A 289 19.43 -16.60 -27.30
N LYS A 290 18.41 -15.76 -27.09
CA LYS A 290 17.21 -15.76 -27.94
C LYS A 290 17.40 -15.04 -29.27
N VAL A 291 18.23 -14.00 -29.32
CA VAL A 291 18.44 -13.17 -30.51
C VAL A 291 19.60 -13.68 -31.39
N ASN A 292 20.64 -14.26 -30.79
CA ASN A 292 21.81 -14.75 -31.51
C ASN A 292 21.90 -16.29 -31.42
N THR A 293 21.11 -16.99 -32.23
CA THR A 293 21.12 -18.46 -32.30
C THR A 293 22.42 -19.04 -32.86
N ASP A 294 23.09 -18.30 -33.76
CA ASP A 294 24.30 -18.76 -34.48
C ASP A 294 25.56 -17.90 -34.20
N GLY A 295 25.46 -16.91 -33.30
CA GLY A 295 26.53 -15.96 -32.97
C GLY A 295 27.11 -16.14 -31.56
N PRO A 296 28.14 -15.35 -31.19
CA PRO A 296 28.64 -15.35 -29.82
C PRO A 296 27.53 -14.87 -28.86
N VAL A 297 27.17 -15.73 -27.91
CA VAL A 297 26.21 -15.45 -26.84
C VAL A 297 26.96 -14.89 -25.64
N LEU A 298 26.41 -13.85 -25.00
CA LEU A 298 26.92 -13.35 -23.72
C LEU A 298 26.85 -14.48 -22.67
N LYS A 299 27.98 -14.75 -22.02
CA LYS A 299 28.07 -15.72 -20.91
C LYS A 299 28.86 -15.10 -19.77
N PHE A 300 28.28 -15.07 -18.59
CA PHE A 300 28.89 -14.65 -17.34
C PHE A 300 29.19 -15.90 -16.48
N GLN A 301 30.37 -15.94 -15.85
CA GLN A 301 30.73 -17.05 -14.95
C GLN A 301 30.00 -16.87 -13.60
N GLU A 302 29.19 -17.88 -13.24
CA GLU A 302 28.39 -18.03 -12.01
C GLU A 302 27.44 -16.87 -11.62
N PRO A 303 26.15 -16.92 -12.01
CA PRO A 303 25.12 -16.20 -11.28
C PRO A 303 24.85 -16.93 -9.95
N THR A 304 25.64 -16.66 -8.91
CA THR A 304 25.31 -17.16 -7.57
C THR A 304 23.93 -16.66 -7.13
N CYS A 305 23.06 -17.62 -6.80
CA CYS A 305 21.85 -17.56 -5.97
C CYS A 305 20.49 -17.27 -6.65
N CYS A 306 19.66 -18.33 -6.61
CA CYS A 306 18.29 -18.35 -6.07
C CYS A 306 17.12 -17.82 -6.92
N VAL A 307 17.33 -17.14 -8.05
CA VAL A 307 16.20 -16.58 -8.84
C VAL A 307 15.63 -17.56 -9.88
N LEU A 308 16.39 -18.58 -10.28
CA LEU A 308 16.03 -19.51 -11.36
C LEU A 308 15.03 -20.62 -10.98
N SER A 309 14.76 -20.86 -9.70
CA SER A 309 13.85 -21.95 -9.27
C SER A 309 12.38 -21.73 -9.66
N HIS A 310 12.00 -20.52 -10.07
CA HIS A 310 10.60 -20.15 -10.34
C HIS A 310 10.28 -19.79 -11.80
N LEU A 311 11.23 -19.87 -12.73
CA LEU A 311 11.08 -19.32 -14.08
C LEU A 311 10.95 -20.34 -15.23
N THR A 312 11.13 -21.66 -14.99
CA THR A 312 10.90 -22.68 -16.03
C THR A 312 10.24 -23.96 -15.48
N PRO A 313 9.10 -24.44 -16.04
CA PRO A 313 8.53 -25.75 -15.69
C PRO A 313 9.18 -26.93 -16.43
N SER A 314 10.10 -26.72 -17.38
CA SER A 314 10.58 -27.80 -18.28
C SER A 314 11.97 -28.35 -17.97
N CYS A 315 12.54 -28.11 -16.79
CA CYS A 315 13.76 -28.77 -16.32
C CYS A 315 13.51 -29.71 -15.13
N ALA A 316 12.29 -30.23 -15.00
CA ALA A 316 11.94 -31.25 -14.02
C ALA A 316 11.97 -32.65 -14.65
N SER A 317 13.14 -33.07 -15.12
CA SER A 317 13.46 -34.50 -15.27
C SER A 317 14.96 -34.63 -15.53
N GLU A 318 15.75 -34.73 -14.47
CA GLU A 318 16.74 -35.78 -14.23
C GLU A 318 17.42 -35.46 -12.89
N PRO A 319 17.52 -36.42 -11.94
CA PRO A 319 18.37 -36.24 -10.78
C PRO A 319 19.82 -36.26 -11.28
N PHE A 320 20.43 -35.08 -11.46
CA PHE A 320 21.86 -34.99 -11.72
C PHE A 320 22.60 -35.45 -10.46
N GLN A 321 22.92 -36.74 -10.44
CA GLN A 321 24.02 -37.28 -9.69
C GLN A 321 25.26 -36.46 -10.06
N THR A 322 25.88 -35.88 -9.04
CA THR A 322 27.22 -35.33 -9.02
C THR A 322 28.20 -36.30 -9.69
N ARG A 323 28.42 -36.14 -11.01
CA ARG A 323 29.69 -36.49 -11.65
C ARG A 323 30.58 -35.25 -11.62
N LEU A 324 31.04 -34.92 -10.41
CA LEU A 324 32.31 -34.22 -10.27
C LEU A 324 33.37 -35.22 -10.72
N GLN A 325 34.18 -34.80 -11.70
CA GLN A 325 35.45 -35.45 -11.99
C GLN A 325 36.27 -35.36 -10.71
N HIS A 326 36.48 -36.51 -10.09
CA HIS A 326 37.29 -36.70 -8.91
C HIS A 326 38.74 -36.76 -9.37
N ASP A 327 39.46 -35.65 -9.20
CA ASP A 327 40.92 -35.60 -9.11
C ASP A 327 41.30 -34.24 -8.49
N ASP A 328 41.08 -34.11 -7.18
CA ASP A 328 41.85 -33.22 -6.32
C ASP A 328 41.66 -33.67 -4.87
N ASP A 329 42.73 -34.22 -4.29
CA ASP A 329 42.85 -34.61 -2.88
C ASP A 329 42.90 -33.37 -1.96
N LEU A 330 41.85 -32.53 -2.00
CA LEU A 330 41.72 -31.37 -1.12
C LEU A 330 40.54 -31.58 -0.17
N ILE A 331 40.88 -32.01 1.04
CA ILE A 331 39.96 -32.05 2.18
C ILE A 331 39.57 -30.60 2.50
N PRO A 332 38.27 -30.26 2.59
CA PRO A 332 37.83 -28.93 3.02
C PRO A 332 38.43 -28.60 4.39
N TYR A 333 39.08 -27.44 4.48
CA TYR A 333 39.67 -26.95 5.71
C TYR A 333 38.58 -26.75 6.79
N ASP A 334 38.82 -27.25 8.00
CA ASP A 334 37.89 -27.11 9.13
C ASP A 334 37.87 -25.66 9.63
N MET A 335 36.83 -24.91 9.25
CA MET A 335 36.58 -23.51 9.67
C MET A 335 35.78 -23.42 10.99
N SER A 336 35.62 -24.51 11.75
CA SER A 336 34.88 -24.47 13.02
C SER A 336 35.58 -23.66 14.12
N GLU A 337 36.88 -23.37 13.96
CA GLU A 337 37.65 -22.48 14.83
C GLU A 337 37.76 -21.03 14.33
N ASP A 338 37.21 -20.70 13.16
CA ASP A 338 37.24 -19.33 12.63
C ASP A 338 36.28 -18.44 13.43
N LYS A 339 36.84 -17.43 14.11
CA LYS A 339 36.07 -16.37 14.77
C LYS A 339 35.72 -15.30 13.76
N GLU A 340 34.42 -15.07 13.55
CA GLU A 340 33.94 -13.85 12.89
C GLU A 340 34.57 -12.61 13.54
N LEU A 341 35.36 -11.86 12.77
CA LEU A 341 35.93 -10.60 13.19
C LEU A 341 34.80 -9.59 13.33
N LYS A 342 34.34 -9.35 14.57
CA LYS A 342 33.36 -8.28 14.84
C LYS A 342 33.97 -6.92 14.49
N VAL A 343 33.63 -6.40 13.31
CA VAL A 343 34.03 -5.06 12.90
C VAL A 343 33.40 -4.04 13.86
N LYS A 344 34.25 -3.23 14.49
CA LYS A 344 33.81 -2.23 15.46
C LYS A 344 33.15 -1.07 14.73
N ALA A 345 31.91 -0.77 15.10
CA ALA A 345 31.20 0.40 14.60
C ALA A 345 31.92 1.71 15.02
N PRO A 346 31.83 2.77 14.21
CA PRO A 346 32.39 4.07 14.57
C PRO A 346 31.78 4.64 15.85
N VAL A 347 32.60 5.38 16.61
CA VAL A 347 32.20 5.99 17.89
C VAL A 347 31.75 7.45 17.71
N TYR A 348 32.17 8.11 16.63
CA TYR A 348 31.81 9.50 16.35
C TYR A 348 30.84 9.60 15.17
N ILE A 349 29.90 10.55 15.25
CA ILE A 349 28.87 10.75 14.22
C ILE A 349 29.49 11.23 12.89
N ARG A 350 30.60 11.99 12.96
CA ARG A 350 31.35 12.43 11.77
C ARG A 350 31.96 11.25 11.02
N ASP A 351 32.53 10.28 11.73
CA ASP A 351 33.04 9.05 11.13
C ASP A 351 31.90 8.24 10.47
N CYS A 352 30.71 8.23 11.09
CA CYS A 352 29.54 7.61 10.48
C CYS A 352 29.16 8.29 9.16
N ILE A 353 29.21 9.62 9.08
CA ILE A 353 28.93 10.38 7.85
C ILE A 353 29.92 9.98 6.74
N GLU A 354 31.21 9.94 7.04
CA GLU A 354 32.25 9.54 6.07
C GLU A 354 32.03 8.11 5.58
N VAL A 355 31.73 7.18 6.49
CA VAL A 355 31.48 5.78 6.14
C VAL A 355 30.24 5.65 5.26
N LEU A 356 29.14 6.32 5.63
CA LEU A 356 27.87 6.26 4.90
C LEU A 356 27.93 6.95 3.54
N ALA A 357 28.73 8.01 3.40
CA ALA A 357 28.85 8.77 2.16
C ALA A 357 29.67 8.06 1.08
N GLY A 358 30.67 7.24 1.43
CA GLY A 358 31.61 6.73 0.42
C GLY A 358 32.48 5.53 0.77
N SER A 359 32.27 4.83 1.90
CA SER A 359 33.11 3.67 2.22
C SER A 359 32.85 2.47 1.30
N GLU A 360 33.94 1.87 0.82
CA GLU A 360 33.98 0.59 0.09
C GLU A 360 33.97 -0.61 1.05
N ASP A 361 34.26 -0.39 2.35
CA ASP A 361 34.24 -1.41 3.39
C ASP A 361 32.79 -1.69 3.82
N VAL A 362 32.29 -2.82 3.34
CA VAL A 362 30.92 -3.30 3.54
C VAL A 362 30.62 -3.60 5.00
N ASP A 363 31.54 -4.29 5.69
CA ASP A 363 31.33 -4.73 7.07
C ASP A 363 31.31 -3.51 8.02
N LYS A 364 32.17 -2.53 7.76
CA LYS A 364 32.17 -1.26 8.48
C LYS A 364 30.92 -0.42 8.19
N TRP A 365 30.43 -0.42 6.96
CA TRP A 365 29.18 0.27 6.59
C TRP A 365 27.97 -0.36 7.30
N GLU A 366 27.86 -1.68 7.30
CA GLU A 366 26.80 -2.42 7.98
C GLU A 366 26.82 -2.18 9.50
N ALA A 367 27.99 -2.28 10.13
CA ALA A 367 28.16 -1.98 11.54
C ALA A 367 27.75 -0.54 11.87
N THR A 368 28.00 0.40 10.96
CA THR A 368 27.62 1.82 11.10
C THR A 368 26.12 2.00 11.06
N VAL A 369 25.42 1.42 10.07
CA VAL A 369 23.96 1.52 9.94
C VAL A 369 23.26 0.94 11.19
N LYS A 370 23.72 -0.22 11.68
CA LYS A 370 23.17 -0.86 12.88
C LYS A 370 23.39 -0.04 14.16
N ALA A 371 24.50 0.69 14.27
CA ALA A 371 24.84 1.47 15.46
C ALA A 371 24.27 2.91 15.46
N LEU A 372 23.92 3.45 14.28
CA LEU A 372 23.66 4.87 14.07
C LEU A 372 22.54 5.44 14.95
N GLU A 373 21.40 4.74 15.05
CA GLU A 373 20.27 5.17 15.89
C GLU A 373 20.70 5.34 17.36
N SER A 374 21.44 4.36 17.90
CA SER A 374 21.92 4.40 19.28
C SER A 374 22.91 5.53 19.49
N LEU A 375 23.79 5.77 18.51
CA LEU A 375 24.83 6.78 18.59
C LEU A 375 24.27 8.20 18.56
N VAL A 376 23.32 8.46 17.65
CA VAL A 376 22.60 9.73 17.53
C VAL A 376 21.90 10.09 18.85
N ARG A 377 21.21 9.12 19.46
CA ARG A 377 20.50 9.36 20.74
C ARG A 377 21.43 9.54 21.94
N LYS A 378 22.62 8.90 21.93
CA LYS A 378 23.61 9.03 23.03
C LYS A 378 24.37 10.35 22.99
N ASN A 379 24.57 10.93 21.81
CA ASN A 379 25.41 12.11 21.60
C ASN A 379 24.64 13.28 20.95
N PRO A 380 23.57 13.80 21.58
CA PRO A 380 22.69 14.79 20.95
C PRO A 380 23.39 16.10 20.58
N ALA A 381 24.39 16.54 21.37
CA ALA A 381 25.15 17.75 21.07
C ALA A 381 25.96 17.62 19.77
N ALA A 382 26.71 16.51 19.62
CA ALA A 382 27.47 16.22 18.41
C ALA A 382 26.55 15.98 17.20
N THR A 383 25.37 15.37 17.40
CA THR A 383 24.38 15.20 16.32
C THR A 383 23.95 16.54 15.75
N ARG A 384 23.67 17.55 16.60
CA ARG A 384 23.19 18.87 16.15
C ARG A 384 24.17 19.60 15.24
N GLU A 385 25.47 19.38 15.40
CA GLU A 385 26.49 20.00 14.53
C GLU A 385 26.43 19.52 13.08
N VAL A 386 25.93 18.31 12.85
CA VAL A 386 25.93 17.64 11.53
C VAL A 386 24.54 17.08 11.15
N SER A 387 23.48 17.50 11.84
CA SER A 387 22.14 16.91 11.78
C SER A 387 21.53 17.00 10.37
N VAL A 388 21.68 18.16 9.71
CA VAL A 388 21.17 18.42 8.37
C VAL A 388 21.89 17.60 7.31
N GLU A 389 23.22 17.49 7.42
CA GLU A 389 24.03 16.68 6.51
C GLU A 389 23.70 15.19 6.65
N LEU A 390 23.67 14.70 7.89
CA LEU A 390 23.31 13.32 8.18
C LEU A 390 21.89 12.98 7.71
N ALA A 391 20.92 13.88 7.91
CA ALA A 391 19.56 13.70 7.40
C ALA A 391 19.53 13.61 5.87
N LYS A 392 20.29 14.46 5.15
CA LYS A 392 20.39 14.39 3.68
C LYS A 392 21.02 13.09 3.20
N ILE A 393 22.06 12.60 3.88
CA ILE A 393 22.69 11.31 3.58
C ILE A 393 21.67 10.19 3.80
N LEU A 394 21.02 10.15 4.96
CA LEU A 394 20.00 9.15 5.27
C LEU A 394 18.79 9.19 4.33
N LEU A 395 18.42 10.36 3.80
CA LEU A 395 17.39 10.50 2.78
C LEU A 395 17.79 9.87 1.43
N HIS A 396 19.08 9.75 1.12
CA HIS A 396 19.55 9.15 -0.13
C HIS A 396 20.28 7.83 0.09
N LEU A 397 20.30 7.32 1.32
CA LEU A 397 21.01 6.09 1.66
C LEU A 397 20.33 4.88 1.05
N GLU A 398 20.99 4.27 0.07
CA GLU A 398 20.58 3.03 -0.56
C GLU A 398 21.27 1.85 0.14
N GLU A 399 20.58 0.70 0.15
CA GLU A 399 21.12 -0.53 0.71
C GLU A 399 22.30 -0.98 -0.15
N LYS A 400 23.48 -1.20 0.45
CA LYS A 400 24.66 -1.73 -0.26
C LYS A 400 24.75 -3.26 -0.18
N THR A 401 24.28 -3.83 0.92
CA THR A 401 24.28 -5.27 1.22
C THR A 401 22.97 -5.69 1.85
N CYS A 402 22.60 -6.96 1.72
CA CYS A 402 21.35 -7.50 2.26
C CYS A 402 21.38 -7.52 3.79
N ILE A 403 20.99 -6.42 4.41
CA ILE A 403 20.90 -6.28 5.86
C ILE A 403 19.45 -6.51 6.26
N GLU A 404 19.22 -7.49 7.13
CA GLU A 404 17.89 -7.73 7.68
C GLU A 404 17.35 -6.46 8.37
N GLY A 405 16.20 -5.98 7.92
CA GLY A 405 15.55 -4.79 8.49
C GLY A 405 16.20 -3.46 8.12
N PHE A 406 16.99 -3.35 7.05
CA PHE A 406 17.65 -2.10 6.62
C PHE A 406 16.69 -0.91 6.58
N GLY A 407 15.50 -1.08 5.98
CA GLY A 407 14.49 -0.03 5.89
C GLY A 407 14.06 0.51 7.26
N GLU A 408 13.89 -0.37 8.24
CA GLU A 408 13.54 -0.01 9.61
C GLU A 408 14.71 0.68 10.33
N LEU A 409 15.95 0.18 10.17
CA LEU A 409 17.14 0.80 10.75
C LEU A 409 17.34 2.22 10.21
N ARG A 410 17.24 2.38 8.89
CA ARG A 410 17.34 3.67 8.20
C ARG A 410 16.24 4.63 8.65
N GLN A 411 15.01 4.14 8.81
CA GLN A 411 13.88 4.95 9.29
C GLN A 411 14.08 5.38 10.74
N ARG A 412 14.46 4.47 11.64
CA ARG A 412 14.69 4.77 13.06
C ARG A 412 15.85 5.73 13.26
N ALA A 413 16.91 5.63 12.46
CA ALA A 413 17.98 6.61 12.43
C ALA A 413 17.50 8.00 11.96
N GLN A 414 16.69 8.07 10.88
CA GLN A 414 16.11 9.33 10.42
C GLN A 414 15.20 9.98 11.47
N VAL A 415 14.34 9.19 12.12
CA VAL A 415 13.50 9.65 13.24
C VAL A 415 14.38 10.17 14.37
N ALA A 416 15.41 9.42 14.79
CA ALA A 416 16.32 9.85 15.86
C ALA A 416 17.05 11.17 15.56
N VAL A 417 17.47 11.40 14.31
CA VAL A 417 18.08 12.66 13.89
C VAL A 417 17.06 13.80 13.95
N LEU A 418 15.86 13.59 13.40
CA LEU A 418 14.79 14.58 13.36
C LEU A 418 14.25 14.94 14.76
N THR A 419 14.19 14.00 15.70
CA THR A 419 13.80 14.27 17.09
C THR A 419 14.90 14.96 17.89
N THR A 420 16.17 14.78 17.51
CA THR A 420 17.32 15.41 18.19
C THR A 420 17.48 16.88 17.82
N ASP A 421 17.16 17.23 16.56
CA ASP A 421 17.30 18.58 16.02
C ASP A 421 16.15 18.96 15.05
N PRO A 422 14.91 19.10 15.54
CA PRO A 422 13.71 19.19 14.72
C PRO A 422 13.63 20.40 13.79
N ILE A 423 14.11 21.58 14.24
CA ILE A 423 13.96 22.85 13.52
C ILE A 423 14.80 22.88 12.22
N PRO A 424 16.12 22.60 12.24
CA PRO A 424 16.93 22.65 11.01
C PRO A 424 16.75 21.40 10.13
N VAL A 425 16.29 20.27 10.70
CA VAL A 425 16.14 19.02 9.96
C VAL A 425 14.78 18.92 9.25
N SER A 426 13.67 19.38 9.86
CA SER A 426 12.33 19.28 9.25
C SER A 426 12.23 19.86 7.83
N PRO A 427 12.89 20.99 7.46
CA PRO A 427 12.88 21.51 6.11
C PRO A 427 13.37 20.52 5.05
N SER A 428 14.32 19.62 5.40
CA SER A 428 14.86 18.61 4.48
C SER A 428 13.82 17.55 4.10
N TYR A 429 12.81 17.35 4.94
CA TYR A 429 11.70 16.42 4.71
C TYR A 429 10.50 17.12 4.08
N CYS A 430 10.25 18.40 4.42
CA CYS A 430 9.09 19.16 3.95
C CYS A 430 9.30 19.85 2.58
N PHE A 431 10.38 20.62 2.36
CA PHE A 431 10.54 21.40 1.12
C PHE A 431 10.71 20.54 -0.14
N PRO A 432 11.52 19.46 -0.13
CA PRO A 432 11.63 18.60 -1.30
C PRO A 432 10.45 17.64 -1.45
N PHE A 433 9.41 17.68 -0.59
CA PHE A 433 8.21 16.86 -0.74
C PHE A 433 7.51 17.13 -2.08
N PHE A 434 7.46 18.42 -2.47
CA PHE A 434 6.84 18.92 -3.69
C PHE A 434 7.77 18.93 -4.92
N GLN A 435 9.06 18.58 -4.76
CA GLN A 435 9.99 18.59 -5.89
C GLN A 435 9.84 17.33 -6.78
N LEU A 436 9.93 17.55 -8.10
CA LEU A 436 9.68 16.61 -9.19
C LEU A 436 10.52 15.32 -9.17
N ARG A 437 11.67 15.30 -8.48
CA ARG A 437 12.67 14.22 -8.62
C ARG A 437 12.50 13.03 -7.67
N HIS A 438 11.61 13.10 -6.69
CA HIS A 438 11.49 12.03 -5.68
C HIS A 438 10.40 11.00 -6.03
N ARG A 439 10.79 9.71 -6.10
CA ARG A 439 9.90 8.55 -6.26
C ARG A 439 8.78 8.54 -5.23
N GLN A 440 7.61 7.99 -5.57
CA GLN A 440 6.46 7.87 -4.64
C GLN A 440 6.83 7.20 -3.30
N LYS A 441 7.66 6.14 -3.33
CA LYS A 441 8.17 5.49 -2.10
C LYS A 441 8.98 6.43 -1.21
N MET A 442 9.78 7.31 -1.81
CA MET A 442 10.57 8.30 -1.07
C MET A 442 9.67 9.36 -0.42
N LYS A 443 8.61 9.79 -1.13
CA LYS A 443 7.58 10.69 -0.57
C LYS A 443 6.82 10.04 0.60
N GLN A 444 6.50 8.74 0.49
CA GLN A 444 5.89 7.96 1.58
C GLN A 444 6.82 7.84 2.78
N LEU A 445 8.11 7.55 2.57
CA LEU A 445 9.09 7.46 3.64
C LEU A 445 9.24 8.80 4.38
N LYS A 446 9.33 9.93 3.66
CA LYS A 446 9.41 11.27 4.27
C LYS A 446 8.20 11.59 5.14
N SER A 447 6.98 11.36 4.61
CA SER A 447 5.72 11.54 5.35
C SER A 447 5.68 10.67 6.62
N LEU A 448 6.08 9.40 6.50
CA LEU A 448 6.11 8.48 7.62
C LEU A 448 7.14 8.88 8.69
N VAL A 449 8.34 9.30 8.30
CA VAL A 449 9.38 9.79 9.24
C VAL A 449 8.91 11.05 9.99
N LEU A 450 8.26 11.99 9.29
CA LEU A 450 7.68 13.20 9.91
C LEU A 450 6.64 12.85 10.97
N VAL A 451 5.74 11.91 10.67
CA VAL A 451 4.72 11.43 11.62
C VAL A 451 5.36 10.73 12.81
N LEU A 452 6.28 9.79 12.58
CA LEU A 452 6.92 9.05 13.67
C LEU A 452 7.75 9.95 14.59
N ALA A 453 8.46 10.94 14.04
CA ALA A 453 9.18 11.92 14.84
C ALA A 453 8.23 12.81 15.64
N ALA A 454 7.14 13.29 15.03
CA ALA A 454 6.11 14.04 15.75
C ALA A 454 5.45 13.20 16.87
N GLN A 455 5.24 11.90 16.63
CA GLN A 455 4.74 10.96 17.64
C GLN A 455 5.74 10.78 18.78
N GLU A 456 7.03 10.58 18.48
CA GLU A 456 8.08 10.43 19.50
C GLU A 456 8.22 11.71 20.36
N LEU A 457 8.03 12.89 19.77
CA LEU A 457 8.03 14.18 20.47
C LEU A 457 6.74 14.47 21.25
N SER A 458 5.60 13.91 20.80
CA SER A 458 4.29 14.10 21.43
C SER A 458 4.04 13.12 22.59
N CYS A 459 4.63 11.92 22.54
CA CYS A 459 4.45 10.88 23.54
C CYS A 459 5.26 11.11 24.84
N PRO A 460 4.68 10.83 26.03
CA PRO A 460 5.39 10.88 27.29
C PRO A 460 6.49 9.80 27.38
N LYS A 461 7.76 10.21 27.53
CA LYS A 461 8.89 9.27 27.70
C LYS A 461 8.79 8.57 29.07
N SER A 462 8.42 7.29 29.07
CA SER A 462 8.49 6.42 30.27
C SER A 462 9.95 6.16 30.63
N HIS A 463 10.50 6.90 31.59
CA HIS A 463 11.76 6.53 32.22
C HIS A 463 11.54 5.41 33.24
N GLY A 464 11.59 4.16 32.76
CA GLY A 464 11.59 2.98 33.62
C GLY A 464 12.48 1.89 33.05
N LYS A 465 13.74 1.81 33.51
CA LYS A 465 14.57 0.61 33.32
C LYS A 465 14.00 -0.52 34.16
N THR A 466 13.07 -1.32 33.63
CA THR A 466 12.79 -2.65 34.18
C THR A 466 13.89 -3.60 33.72
N LYS A 467 14.97 -3.67 34.51
CA LYS A 467 15.91 -4.77 34.42
C LYS A 467 15.19 -6.05 34.86
N HIS A 468 15.12 -7.03 33.96
CA HIS A 468 14.94 -8.42 34.34
C HIS A 468 16.11 -8.84 35.25
N SER A 469 15.81 -9.33 36.45
CA SER A 469 16.73 -10.16 37.23
C SER A 469 15.96 -11.35 37.79
N GLY A 470 16.55 -12.53 37.65
CA GLY A 470 15.96 -13.83 37.96
C GLY A 470 15.48 -14.02 39.40
N ALA A 471 14.67 -15.07 39.55
CA ALA A 471 13.96 -15.53 40.74
C ALA A 471 14.90 -15.77 41.97
N PRO A 472 14.37 -15.85 43.21
CA PRO A 472 13.68 -17.07 43.65
C PRO A 472 12.50 -16.88 44.65
N LYS A 473 11.67 -17.93 44.82
CA LYS A 473 10.87 -18.22 46.03
C LYS A 473 11.62 -19.30 46.86
N PRO A 474 11.22 -19.68 48.09
CA PRO A 474 10.87 -18.92 49.31
C PRO A 474 11.64 -19.46 50.56
N CYS A 475 11.82 -18.70 51.66
CA CYS A 475 12.00 -19.28 53.02
C CYS A 475 11.85 -18.23 54.15
N ILE A 476 11.82 -18.73 55.38
CA ILE A 476 11.14 -18.27 56.60
C ILE A 476 11.91 -17.22 57.43
N GLN A 477 11.11 -16.50 58.23
CA GLN A 477 11.33 -15.44 59.24
C GLN A 477 12.56 -15.51 60.16
N LEU A 478 13.03 -14.32 60.58
CA LEU A 478 13.42 -13.98 61.97
C LEU A 478 13.45 -12.44 62.18
N LEU A 479 12.78 -11.96 63.23
CA LEU A 479 12.75 -10.59 63.79
C LEU A 479 13.91 -10.38 64.79
N PRO A 480 14.10 -9.21 65.44
CA PRO A 480 14.30 -7.85 64.90
C PRO A 480 15.52 -7.13 65.56
N GLY A 481 16.08 -6.12 64.89
CA GLY A 481 17.00 -5.15 65.48
C GLY A 481 16.54 -3.74 65.10
N SER A 482 16.22 -2.96 66.13
CA SER A 482 15.53 -1.66 66.09
C SER A 482 16.27 -0.56 65.35
N ASP A 483 15.56 0.21 64.51
CA ASP A 483 15.77 1.66 64.41
C ASP A 483 14.45 2.38 64.10
N SER A 484 13.97 3.08 65.11
CA SER A 484 12.70 3.76 65.19
C SER A 484 12.71 5.14 64.50
N SER A 485 12.13 5.26 63.30
CA SER A 485 11.69 6.59 62.82
C SER A 485 10.53 6.61 61.81
N LYS A 486 9.88 5.48 61.49
CA LYS A 486 8.80 5.45 60.46
C LYS A 486 7.47 4.80 60.87
N ASP A 487 7.34 4.30 62.09
CA ASP A 487 6.14 3.52 62.47
C ASP A 487 4.90 4.35 62.83
N TRP A 488 5.05 5.59 63.31
CA TRP A 488 3.88 6.37 63.72
C TRP A 488 2.96 6.72 62.52
N ARG A 489 3.52 6.98 61.34
CA ARG A 489 2.73 7.31 60.13
C ARG A 489 1.88 6.12 59.67
N ARG A 490 2.44 4.92 59.68
CA ARG A 490 1.69 3.69 59.32
C ARG A 490 0.57 3.42 60.31
N ILE A 491 0.83 3.58 61.61
CA ILE A 491 -0.18 3.38 62.66
C ILE A 491 -1.31 4.41 62.53
N VAL A 492 -0.99 5.66 62.17
CA VAL A 492 -1.97 6.71 61.90
C VAL A 492 -2.79 6.39 60.64
N ASP A 493 -2.16 5.98 59.55
CA ASP A 493 -2.85 5.61 58.31
C ASP A 493 -3.77 4.39 58.48
N GLU A 494 -3.38 3.41 59.30
CA GLU A 494 -4.23 2.26 59.66
C GLU A 494 -5.40 2.66 60.56
N ARG A 495 -5.21 3.60 61.48
CA ARG A 495 -6.31 4.16 62.28
C ARG A 495 -7.30 4.95 61.42
N ILE A 496 -6.79 5.72 60.45
CA ILE A 496 -7.64 6.45 59.51
C ILE A 496 -8.40 5.46 58.62
N LYS A 497 -7.75 4.43 58.08
CA LYS A 497 -8.42 3.40 57.27
C LYS A 497 -9.47 2.59 58.04
N SER A 498 -9.20 2.21 59.29
CA SER A 498 -10.13 1.41 60.10
C SER A 498 -11.35 2.19 60.59
N LYS A 499 -11.27 3.53 60.69
CA LYS A 499 -12.39 4.39 61.12
C LYS A 499 -13.15 5.06 59.98
N THR A 500 -12.70 4.93 58.72
CA THR A 500 -13.36 5.58 57.57
C THR A 500 -14.26 4.60 56.83
N ARG A 501 -15.58 4.71 57.03
CA ARG A 501 -16.59 3.93 56.29
C ARG A 501 -16.71 4.49 54.87
N ARG A 502 -16.21 3.77 53.86
CA ARG A 502 -16.21 4.22 52.45
C ARG A 502 -17.46 3.72 51.72
N PHE A 503 -18.28 4.65 51.23
CA PHE A 503 -19.36 4.38 50.29
C PHE A 503 -18.79 4.40 48.86
N ALA A 504 -18.95 3.28 48.13
CA ALA A 504 -18.71 3.10 46.70
C ALA A 504 -17.39 3.69 46.10
N MET A 505 -16.39 2.83 45.90
CA MET A 505 -15.20 3.19 45.10
C MET A 505 -15.49 2.94 43.61
N GLY A 506 -15.69 4.02 42.84
CA GLY A 506 -15.46 4.02 41.41
C GLY A 506 -13.98 3.70 41.11
N ARG A 507 -13.68 3.21 39.91
CA ARG A 507 -12.31 2.86 39.49
C ARG A 507 -11.36 4.02 39.82
N SER A 508 -10.37 3.76 40.68
CA SER A 508 -9.25 4.65 40.91
C SER A 508 -8.50 4.82 39.59
N GLN A 509 -8.74 5.93 38.90
CA GLN A 509 -7.84 6.41 37.87
C GLN A 509 -6.56 6.82 38.60
N VAL A 510 -5.46 6.13 38.32
CA VAL A 510 -4.13 6.61 38.64
C VAL A 510 -3.96 7.92 37.90
N GLU A 511 -3.83 9.03 38.62
CA GLU A 511 -3.51 10.33 38.03
C GLU A 511 -2.13 10.19 37.36
N LEU A 512 -2.13 10.04 36.04
CA LEU A 512 -0.91 10.02 35.25
C LEU A 512 -0.32 11.43 35.31
N ALA A 513 0.92 11.55 35.78
CA ALA A 513 1.65 12.81 35.79
C ALA A 513 1.66 13.41 34.38
N ALA A 514 1.12 14.62 34.23
CA ALA A 514 1.11 15.33 32.95
C ALA A 514 2.57 15.60 32.51
N VAL A 515 2.97 15.02 31.38
CA VAL A 515 4.30 15.23 30.79
C VAL A 515 4.18 16.30 29.70
N PRO A 516 5.12 17.26 29.61
CA PRO A 516 5.12 18.27 28.55
C PRO A 516 5.22 17.62 27.16
N ASN A 517 4.39 18.11 26.23
CA ASN A 517 4.47 17.75 24.82
C ASN A 517 5.68 18.47 24.19
N GLU A 518 6.78 17.77 23.93
CA GLU A 518 7.99 18.35 23.30
C GLU A 518 7.73 18.76 21.84
N PHE A 519 6.69 18.23 21.19
CA PHE A 519 6.26 18.66 19.87
C PHE A 519 5.69 20.09 19.86
N SER A 520 5.24 20.60 21.02
CA SER A 520 4.53 21.88 21.11
C SER A 520 5.27 23.08 20.54
N SER A 521 6.58 23.17 20.77
CA SER A 521 7.41 24.27 20.29
C SER A 521 7.81 24.13 18.81
N VAL A 522 7.64 22.95 18.21
CA VAL A 522 8.13 22.65 16.86
C VAL A 522 7.03 22.28 15.87
N ALA A 523 5.79 22.09 16.32
CA ALA A 523 4.66 21.66 15.50
C ALA A 523 4.49 22.46 14.19
N GLY A 524 4.63 23.79 14.27
CA GLY A 524 4.55 24.66 13.10
C GLY A 524 5.61 24.38 12.02
N HIS A 525 6.82 23.93 12.40
CA HIS A 525 7.91 23.61 11.48
C HIS A 525 7.69 22.27 10.73
N PHE A 526 6.79 21.43 11.22
CA PHE A 526 6.37 20.19 10.57
C PHE A 526 5.14 20.45 9.69
N PHE A 527 4.20 21.27 10.18
CA PHE A 527 2.89 21.44 9.58
C PHE A 527 2.85 22.47 8.45
N PHE A 528 3.25 23.73 8.70
CA PHE A 528 3.05 24.81 7.73
C PHE A 528 3.83 24.64 6.41
N PRO A 529 5.08 24.13 6.40
CA PRO A 529 5.78 23.87 5.15
C PRO A 529 5.12 22.81 4.27
N LEU A 530 4.30 21.91 4.85
CA LEU A 530 3.57 20.87 4.10
C LEU A 530 2.24 21.37 3.52
N ILE A 531 1.63 22.38 4.13
CA ILE A 531 0.37 22.95 3.64
C ILE A 531 0.62 24.08 2.64
N GLN A 532 1.83 24.63 2.59
CA GLN A 532 2.24 25.64 1.63
C GLN A 532 2.54 25.01 0.25
N HIS A 533 2.16 25.71 -0.83
CA HIS A 533 2.47 25.35 -2.22
C HIS A 533 1.80 24.09 -2.79
N PHE A 534 0.73 23.59 -2.15
CA PHE A 534 -0.03 22.44 -2.65
C PHE A 534 -0.74 22.69 -4.00
N ASP A 535 -0.99 23.96 -4.31
CA ASP A 535 -1.76 24.47 -5.45
C ASP A 535 -0.89 24.83 -6.67
N ARG A 536 0.44 24.71 -6.56
CA ARG A 536 1.37 25.05 -7.65
C ARG A 536 1.53 23.87 -8.61
N PRO A 537 0.96 23.90 -9.83
CA PRO A 537 1.21 22.86 -10.81
C PRO A 537 2.68 22.93 -11.25
N LEU A 538 3.41 21.84 -11.08
CA LEU A 538 4.73 21.67 -11.69
C LEU A 538 4.56 20.85 -12.97
N THR A 539 5.44 21.05 -13.95
CA THR A 539 5.29 20.58 -15.34
C THR A 539 5.01 19.07 -15.52
N THR A 540 5.28 18.23 -14.51
CA THR A 540 4.95 16.79 -14.49
C THR A 540 4.40 16.31 -13.12
N PHE A 541 3.96 17.22 -12.25
CA PHE A 541 3.40 16.87 -10.94
C PHE A 541 2.16 17.71 -10.67
N ASP A 542 1.01 17.04 -10.69
CA ASP A 542 -0.30 17.64 -10.49
C ASP A 542 -1.01 16.97 -9.31
N LEU A 543 -0.77 17.53 -8.12
CA LEU A 543 -1.40 17.06 -6.88
C LEU A 543 -2.92 17.12 -6.93
N LEU A 544 -3.49 18.07 -7.68
CA LEU A 544 -4.93 18.31 -7.77
C LEU A 544 -5.60 17.47 -8.87
N GLY A 545 -4.81 16.85 -9.75
CA GLY A 545 -5.25 15.96 -10.83
C GLY A 545 -4.74 14.53 -10.66
N GLU A 546 -3.75 14.14 -11.46
CA GLU A 546 -3.33 12.75 -11.64
C GLU A 546 -2.55 12.16 -10.43
N ASP A 547 -2.00 12.98 -9.52
CA ASP A 547 -1.23 12.54 -8.35
C ASP A 547 -2.05 12.45 -7.04
N HIS A 548 -3.36 12.23 -7.15
CA HIS A 548 -4.32 12.13 -6.04
C HIS A 548 -3.91 11.19 -4.88
N LEU A 549 -3.14 10.12 -5.13
CA LEU A 549 -2.61 9.25 -4.06
C LEU A 549 -1.59 9.96 -3.16
N VAL A 550 -0.73 10.80 -3.76
CA VAL A 550 0.26 11.58 -3.01
C VAL A 550 -0.44 12.69 -2.23
N LEU A 551 -1.45 13.33 -2.85
CA LEU A 551 -2.31 14.30 -2.17
C LEU A 551 -3.02 13.67 -0.97
N GLY A 552 -3.66 12.51 -1.14
CA GLY A 552 -4.34 11.83 -0.04
C GLY A 552 -3.40 11.48 1.13
N ARG A 553 -2.16 11.07 0.83
CA ARG A 553 -1.12 10.81 1.86
C ARG A 553 -0.70 12.10 2.58
N LEU A 554 -0.51 13.20 1.85
CA LEU A 554 -0.23 14.51 2.44
C LEU A 554 -1.37 14.93 3.37
N VAL A 555 -2.61 14.84 2.93
CA VAL A 555 -3.80 15.20 3.71
C VAL A 555 -3.88 14.37 5.00
N HIS A 556 -3.69 13.06 4.92
CA HIS A 556 -3.64 12.21 6.11
C HIS A 556 -2.46 12.54 7.05
N THR A 557 -1.30 12.93 6.49
CA THR A 557 -0.14 13.37 7.29
C THR A 557 -0.47 14.64 8.07
N LEU A 558 -1.10 15.63 7.41
CA LEU A 558 -1.54 16.87 8.03
C LEU A 558 -2.55 16.62 9.15
N ALA A 559 -3.51 15.70 8.93
CA ALA A 559 -4.46 15.30 9.97
C ALA A 559 -3.75 14.72 11.21
N ILE A 560 -2.80 13.81 11.02
CA ILE A 560 -2.06 13.21 12.13
C ILE A 560 -1.21 14.26 12.86
N LEU A 561 -0.50 15.14 12.13
CA LEU A 561 0.28 16.23 12.75
C LEU A 561 -0.59 17.20 13.54
N MET A 562 -1.80 17.51 13.04
CA MET A 562 -2.78 18.31 13.77
C MET A 562 -3.20 17.62 15.08
N TYR A 563 -3.48 16.31 15.03
CA TYR A 563 -3.82 15.53 16.21
C TYR A 563 -2.68 15.42 17.23
N LEU A 564 -1.42 15.33 16.79
CA LEU A 564 -0.27 15.29 17.70
C LEU A 564 0.05 16.66 18.32
N ALA A 565 -0.51 17.73 17.75
CA ALA A 565 -0.40 19.11 18.22
C ALA A 565 -1.52 19.51 19.20
N VAL A 566 -2.24 18.55 19.79
CA VAL A 566 -3.18 18.82 20.91
C VAL A 566 -2.45 19.56 22.04
N ASN A 567 -3.10 20.58 22.61
CA ASN A 567 -2.59 21.44 23.69
C ASN A 567 -1.33 22.26 23.34
N THR A 568 -1.10 22.54 22.06
CA THR A 568 0.01 23.40 21.61
C THR A 568 -0.46 24.83 21.33
N VAL A 569 0.44 25.81 21.43
CA VAL A 569 0.11 27.23 21.17
C VAL A 569 -0.28 27.47 19.70
N ALA A 570 0.28 26.68 18.78
CA ALA A 570 0.01 26.80 17.34
C ALA A 570 -1.30 26.11 16.91
N VAL A 571 -1.99 25.38 17.80
CA VAL A 571 -3.11 24.50 17.44
C VAL A 571 -4.25 25.24 16.75
N THR A 572 -4.62 26.45 17.21
CA THR A 572 -5.70 27.22 16.61
C THR A 572 -5.35 27.69 15.20
N ALA A 573 -4.14 28.21 15.00
CA ALA A 573 -3.66 28.66 13.68
C ALA A 573 -3.49 27.49 12.70
N MET A 574 -3.00 26.34 13.18
CA MET A 574 -2.93 25.11 12.38
C MET A 574 -4.31 24.60 11.99
N GLY A 575 -5.27 24.63 12.92
CA GLY A 575 -6.66 24.22 12.69
C GLY A 575 -7.35 25.07 11.62
N ARG A 576 -7.23 26.41 11.71
CA ARG A 576 -7.77 27.34 10.70
C ARG A 576 -7.19 27.06 9.32
N ALA A 577 -5.86 27.04 9.19
CA ALA A 577 -5.19 26.76 7.92
C ALA A 577 -5.58 25.38 7.33
N LEU A 578 -5.79 24.38 8.19
CA LEU A 578 -6.22 23.05 7.75
C LEU A 578 -7.65 23.05 7.22
N LEU A 579 -8.57 23.81 7.82
CA LEU A 579 -9.95 23.92 7.37
C LEU A 579 -10.05 24.70 6.05
N GLU A 580 -9.28 25.77 5.88
CA GLU A 580 -9.15 26.48 4.60
C GLU A 580 -8.66 25.52 3.50
N PHE A 581 -7.61 24.75 3.79
CA PHE A 581 -7.11 23.71 2.88
C PHE A 581 -8.19 22.67 2.55
N VAL A 582 -8.93 22.18 3.56
CA VAL A 582 -10.03 21.23 3.36
C VAL A 582 -11.11 21.81 2.46
N TRP A 583 -11.46 23.08 2.67
CA TRP A 583 -12.47 23.78 1.89
C TRP A 583 -12.12 23.78 0.40
N THR A 584 -10.86 24.02 0.04
CA THR A 584 -10.43 24.02 -1.37
C THR A 584 -10.58 22.65 -2.05
N LEU A 585 -10.43 21.54 -1.30
CA LEU A 585 -10.41 20.17 -1.84
C LEU A 585 -11.70 19.37 -1.60
N ARG A 586 -12.71 19.97 -0.98
CA ARG A 586 -13.93 19.29 -0.48
C ARG A 586 -14.69 18.45 -1.52
N PHE A 587 -14.59 18.78 -2.80
CA PHE A 587 -15.26 18.06 -3.89
C PHE A 587 -14.31 17.21 -4.76
N HIS A 588 -13.16 16.82 -4.21
CA HIS A 588 -12.22 15.96 -4.92
C HIS A 588 -12.90 14.64 -5.36
N THR A 589 -12.62 14.20 -6.58
CA THR A 589 -13.25 13.02 -7.21
C THR A 589 -12.87 11.72 -6.49
N ASP A 590 -11.59 11.62 -6.12
CA ASP A 590 -11.02 10.49 -5.41
C ASP A 590 -11.58 10.29 -3.98
N SER A 591 -11.84 9.04 -3.59
CA SER A 591 -12.37 8.70 -2.26
C SER A 591 -11.33 8.70 -1.15
N TYR A 592 -10.06 8.39 -1.46
CA TYR A 592 -8.96 8.37 -0.50
C TYR A 592 -8.60 9.79 -0.05
N VAL A 593 -8.53 10.74 -0.99
CA VAL A 593 -8.35 12.18 -0.67
C VAL A 593 -9.50 12.66 0.21
N ARG A 594 -10.75 12.37 -0.19
CA ARG A 594 -11.94 12.71 0.58
C ARG A 594 -11.89 12.18 2.01
N GLN A 595 -11.57 10.90 2.20
CA GLN A 595 -11.40 10.32 3.53
C GLN A 595 -10.33 11.04 4.36
N GLY A 596 -9.21 11.45 3.73
CA GLY A 596 -8.20 12.30 4.36
C GLY A 596 -8.77 13.63 4.87
N LEU A 597 -9.59 14.30 4.05
CA LEU A 597 -10.20 15.60 4.42
C LEU A 597 -11.11 15.49 5.64
N LEU A 598 -11.88 14.40 5.77
CA LEU A 598 -12.65 14.15 7.01
C LEU A 598 -11.76 13.87 8.20
N SER A 599 -10.65 13.16 8.00
CA SER A 599 -9.66 12.94 9.05
C SER A 599 -9.08 14.26 9.54
N CYS A 600 -8.85 15.23 8.63
CA CYS A 600 -8.44 16.58 8.98
C CYS A 600 -9.48 17.27 9.86
N ILE A 601 -10.76 17.31 9.43
CA ILE A 601 -11.84 17.92 10.23
C ILE A 601 -11.92 17.28 11.61
N SER A 602 -11.95 15.94 11.68
CA SER A 602 -11.98 15.22 12.96
C SER A 602 -10.77 15.56 13.83
N SER A 603 -9.58 15.70 13.24
CA SER A 603 -8.36 16.04 13.98
C SER A 603 -8.40 17.46 14.52
N VAL A 604 -8.95 18.42 13.76
CA VAL A 604 -9.16 19.80 14.25
C VAL A 604 -10.13 19.81 15.44
N LEU A 605 -11.27 19.13 15.31
CA LEU A 605 -12.30 19.08 16.35
C LEU A 605 -11.82 18.40 17.64
N LEU A 606 -10.93 17.41 17.53
CA LEU A 606 -10.37 16.71 18.68
C LEU A 606 -9.20 17.45 19.35
N SER A 607 -8.57 18.41 18.64
CA SER A 607 -7.30 19.00 19.08
C SER A 607 -7.40 20.47 19.47
N VAL A 608 -8.29 21.23 18.84
CA VAL A 608 -8.53 22.64 19.17
C VAL A 608 -9.56 22.72 20.28
N PRO A 609 -9.30 23.46 21.39
CA PRO A 609 -10.29 23.68 22.44
C PRO A 609 -11.58 24.31 21.90
N LYS A 610 -12.73 23.92 22.46
CA LYS A 610 -14.05 24.39 22.01
C LYS A 610 -14.19 25.91 22.04
N GLU A 611 -13.57 26.58 23.01
CA GLU A 611 -13.61 28.03 23.16
C GLU A 611 -12.93 28.69 21.96
N ARG A 612 -11.78 28.16 21.55
CA ARG A 612 -11.03 28.63 20.38
C ARG A 612 -11.69 28.28 19.06
N LEU A 613 -12.39 27.15 19.00
CA LEU A 613 -13.20 26.78 17.83
C LEU A 613 -14.34 27.78 17.60
N LEU A 614 -15.03 28.21 18.65
CA LEU A 614 -16.18 29.13 18.60
C LEU A 614 -15.81 30.62 18.53
N GLU A 615 -14.59 31.00 18.91
CA GLU A 615 -14.11 32.39 18.81
C GLU A 615 -13.31 32.62 17.52
N ASP A 616 -12.36 31.72 17.22
CA ASP A 616 -11.32 31.96 16.22
C ASP A 616 -11.52 31.16 14.92
N VAL A 617 -12.49 30.24 14.82
CA VAL A 617 -12.64 29.31 13.66
C VAL A 617 -14.11 29.08 13.24
N THR A 618 -15.00 29.99 13.66
CA THR A 618 -16.45 29.78 13.56
C THR A 618 -16.98 29.81 12.13
N GLU A 619 -16.43 30.68 11.29
CA GLU A 619 -16.83 30.80 9.88
C GLU A 619 -16.53 29.49 9.13
N GLU A 620 -15.31 28.99 9.28
CA GLU A 620 -14.84 27.74 8.66
C GLU A 620 -15.62 26.52 9.19
N LEU A 621 -16.05 26.54 10.46
CA LEU A 621 -16.89 25.49 11.05
C LEU A 621 -18.33 25.49 10.51
N LEU A 622 -18.94 26.66 10.34
CA LEU A 622 -20.28 26.79 9.74
C LEU A 622 -20.28 26.33 8.28
N GLU A 623 -19.25 26.69 7.53
CA GLU A 623 -18.99 26.20 6.18
C GLU A 623 -18.86 24.67 6.16
N THR A 624 -18.07 24.11 7.07
CA THR A 624 -17.89 22.66 7.22
C THR A 624 -19.20 21.96 7.60
N GLN A 625 -20.00 22.55 8.49
CA GLN A 625 -21.32 22.04 8.89
C GLN A 625 -22.29 22.00 7.70
N SER A 626 -22.37 23.09 6.94
CA SER A 626 -23.18 23.19 5.73
C SER A 626 -22.79 22.12 4.71
N TRP A 627 -21.48 21.92 4.53
CA TRP A 627 -20.94 20.90 3.64
C TRP A 627 -21.29 19.47 4.08
N LEU A 628 -21.09 19.13 5.36
CA LEU A 628 -21.39 17.80 5.90
C LEU A 628 -22.91 17.53 5.98
N GLY A 629 -23.73 18.56 6.17
CA GLY A 629 -25.19 18.47 6.28
C GLY A 629 -25.93 18.39 4.93
N GLY A 630 -25.30 18.78 3.83
CA GLY A 630 -25.93 18.80 2.50
C GLY A 630 -26.19 17.41 1.90
N LYS A 631 -27.31 17.22 1.19
CA LYS A 631 -27.71 15.94 0.54
C LYS A 631 -26.64 15.33 -0.39
N MET A 632 -25.74 16.14 -0.96
CA MET A 632 -24.63 15.70 -1.81
C MET A 632 -23.48 15.04 -1.00
N GLY A 633 -23.33 15.41 0.28
CA GLY A 633 -22.34 14.87 1.22
C GLY A 633 -22.69 13.50 1.79
N TRP A 634 -23.90 12.99 1.59
CA TRP A 634 -24.29 11.67 2.11
C TRP A 634 -24.07 10.53 1.09
N MET A 635 -24.03 10.86 -0.20
CA MET A 635 -23.97 9.87 -1.29
C MET A 635 -22.54 9.37 -1.58
N GLY A 636 -21.51 10.03 -1.04
CA GLY A 636 -20.09 9.70 -1.23
C GLY A 636 -19.33 9.24 0.02
N TRP A 637 -19.98 9.17 1.19
CA TRP A 637 -19.31 9.18 2.48
C TRP A 637 -19.91 8.14 3.44
N CYS A 638 -19.62 6.85 3.20
CA CYS A 638 -19.99 5.74 4.07
C CYS A 638 -18.88 5.38 5.06
N ASN A 639 -18.34 6.35 5.82
CA ASN A 639 -17.33 6.08 6.86
C ASN A 639 -17.74 6.69 8.20
N ALA A 640 -17.48 5.96 9.30
CA ALA A 640 -17.77 6.38 10.67
C ALA A 640 -17.19 7.76 11.03
N SER A 641 -16.02 8.11 10.49
CA SER A 641 -15.36 9.39 10.74
C SER A 641 -16.15 10.61 10.27
N GLY A 642 -16.86 10.52 9.14
CA GLY A 642 -17.67 11.63 8.61
C GLY A 642 -18.95 11.86 9.41
N PHE A 643 -19.57 10.77 9.87
CA PHE A 643 -20.72 10.82 10.76
C PHE A 643 -20.34 11.35 12.15
N VAL A 644 -19.22 10.90 12.72
CA VAL A 644 -18.70 11.40 13.99
C VAL A 644 -18.33 12.88 13.88
N ALA A 645 -17.66 13.32 12.81
CA ALA A 645 -17.35 14.73 12.59
C ALA A 645 -18.62 15.59 12.47
N LEU A 646 -19.62 15.17 11.68
CA LEU A 646 -20.90 15.87 11.55
C LEU A 646 -21.62 15.99 12.90
N VAL A 647 -21.76 14.88 13.63
CA VAL A 647 -22.43 14.85 14.94
C VAL A 647 -21.70 15.75 15.93
N PHE A 648 -20.36 15.73 15.93
CA PHE A 648 -19.57 16.55 16.82
C PHE A 648 -19.67 18.05 16.49
N VAL A 649 -19.61 18.43 15.21
CA VAL A 649 -19.82 19.83 14.76
C VAL A 649 -21.24 20.29 15.12
N GLN A 650 -22.24 19.44 14.93
CA GLN A 650 -23.62 19.77 15.24
C GLN A 650 -23.88 19.87 16.74
N CYS A 651 -23.25 19.02 17.57
CA CYS A 651 -23.26 19.16 19.02
C CYS A 651 -22.55 20.43 19.48
N LEU A 652 -21.36 20.72 18.95
CA LEU A 652 -20.60 21.94 19.30
C LEU A 652 -21.37 23.22 19.00
N LEU A 653 -21.99 23.32 17.83
CA LEU A 653 -22.72 24.52 17.41
C LEU A 653 -24.12 24.65 18.04
N ASN A 654 -24.73 23.55 18.47
CA ASN A 654 -26.03 23.56 19.16
C ASN A 654 -25.92 23.70 20.68
N CYS A 655 -24.70 23.69 21.25
CA CYS A 655 -24.46 23.77 22.70
C CYS A 655 -24.59 25.18 23.32
N ASP A 656 -25.19 26.14 22.63
CA ASP A 656 -25.69 27.39 23.25
C ASP A 656 -27.03 27.20 23.99
N GLY A 657 -27.48 25.97 24.19
CA GLY A 657 -28.66 25.69 25.00
C GLY A 657 -28.66 24.28 25.56
N SER A 658 -28.14 24.13 26.77
CA SER A 658 -28.37 23.02 27.72
C SER A 658 -27.70 21.65 27.48
N SER A 659 -26.99 21.24 28.54
CA SER A 659 -26.62 19.89 29.01
C SER A 659 -25.45 19.11 28.37
N ASN A 660 -24.49 18.79 29.26
CA ASN A 660 -23.41 17.82 29.15
C ASN A 660 -23.85 16.48 28.50
N VAL A 661 -23.12 16.03 27.47
CA VAL A 661 -22.69 14.62 27.26
C VAL A 661 -21.34 14.62 26.57
#